data_AF-A0A1H7UCN6-F1
#
_entry.id   AF-A0A1H7UCN6-F1
#
_cell.length_a   1.000
_cell.length_b   1.000
_cell.length_c   1.000
_cell.angle_alpha   90.00
_cell.angle_beta   90.00
_cell.angle_gamma   90.00
#
_symmetry.space_group_name_H-M   'P 1'
#
loop_
_entity.id
_entity.type
_entity.pdbx_description
1 polymer ?
#
loop_
_entity_poly.entity_id
_entity_poly.type
_entity_poly.pdbx_seq_one_letter_code
_entity_poly.pdbx_strand_id
1 'polypeptide(L)'
;MPKRKEELEKVRPSLAVIDENGKAVSVVHAGDALVIRAGGLRPSRLYSVALYDEEGEIARQSIMSDRRGAVRDAVIWPQIGIDDPRSEKPLSVEKARKLWLGRKIRMALIDLKNKVVAEAGLTVAEKASPLAVATDQKGRLLNGFEIGEHDAVLSLLDFGRQRNIRIWMVPRQHEWRPGDRIRPALLASGRPARVDVAVEGRAQRVVLAKAAELLPGAYDFVLRNVRYGYEDDDHLILRAADVIVSRWSTGLVIREKFWPSKVILGGCTNLQRIACRRTLGGMWPYVQFTDTFQVGEDVWGTLDPNALDPAHTGKAAAIYVVPHKTAAQWTADNSLNHLAVLGGNAATQKWITQSWCTNANLHLLWSNATQVGDYDIVVDFGNNSATLPGFAQDDHYDMPLDLIDGYLVPGFRIVPDPAVDTFFTQVGAFSYDSSTQGSVTVASDYGSSFTVPLNANVRFPADAAGATSPSQISAAQSSYPVVVLVHGNSSHIDSYQGYDYLLDHLARNGFIAASIHLQPGQQGTDRARVLRSHLSILFGMFGTHAANNIGIMGHSRGGEAVVIATRLNQQEAWGWNINAVISLAPTNQYTAEHFGGAWARPYLVIYGSLDGDVGGIGNTGFELYDRASSMKKSMAFVYRACHDRFNTVWGDGDFYFGQLTPADQAAVLSANSHQLIARGYMTAFFRQYLKGETQWEGIFRGEWVPAAVTASDADMRIYTQYEDTTVRTMDDFEGAHSATSWQSSTIGGAVSQSGLPANPQENDLRSMDSQSPHLTAGLLLRWDGTTDSLDYTIPAGQRDVSGYQAVSFRISQKVNSASNPANMVQDLRLTLTDAGGHSRQIRISKLDEIPYPHVRGVASLVKSAMCTIRIPLSAYSIHCYNVDQVDLTNVTTLSFQFSEKATGEIEIDSIQFTN
;
A
#
# COMPACT_ATOMS: atom_id res chain seq x y z
N MET A 1 51.85 20.34 11.84
CA MET A 1 51.25 20.39 10.50
C MET A 1 49.99 21.25 10.55
N PRO A 2 49.74 22.13 9.56
CA PRO A 2 48.79 23.24 9.71
C PRO A 2 47.34 22.77 9.63
N LYS A 3 46.49 23.38 10.47
CA LYS A 3 45.04 23.28 10.44
C LYS A 3 44.51 23.76 9.08
N ARG A 4 44.07 22.86 8.20
CA ARG A 4 43.13 23.23 7.13
C ARG A 4 41.80 23.56 7.79
N LYS A 5 41.51 24.85 7.93
CA LYS A 5 40.13 25.33 7.90
C LYS A 5 39.60 24.90 6.53
N GLU A 6 38.68 23.93 6.51
CA GLU A 6 37.74 23.84 5.40
C GLU A 6 36.93 25.14 5.43
N GLU A 7 37.34 26.12 4.62
CA GLU A 7 36.41 27.12 4.13
C GLU A 7 35.39 26.36 3.28
N LEU A 8 34.29 25.94 3.91
CA LEU A 8 33.05 25.68 3.21
C LEU A 8 32.74 26.93 2.40
N GLU A 9 32.96 26.88 1.08
CA GLU A 9 32.45 27.88 0.15
C GLU A 9 30.98 28.14 0.54
N LYS A 10 30.66 29.38 0.91
CA LYS A 10 29.27 29.78 1.14
C LYS A 10 28.53 29.62 -0.19
N VAL A 11 27.92 28.45 -0.39
CA VAL A 11 27.04 28.17 -1.52
C VAL A 11 25.95 29.24 -1.50
N ARG A 12 25.95 30.11 -2.52
CA ARG A 12 24.94 31.16 -2.63
C ARG A 12 23.60 30.50 -2.98
N PRO A 13 22.48 30.93 -2.36
CA PRO A 13 21.16 30.49 -2.76
C PRO A 13 20.94 30.69 -4.26
N SER A 14 20.34 29.71 -4.92
CA SER A 14 19.99 29.75 -6.34
C SER A 14 18.51 29.46 -6.55
N LEU A 15 17.95 30.02 -7.62
CA LEU A 15 16.59 29.76 -8.10
C LEU A 15 16.65 29.71 -9.64
N ALA A 16 16.06 28.69 -10.24
CA ALA A 16 15.97 28.55 -11.69
C ALA A 16 14.61 27.98 -12.09
N VAL A 17 14.11 28.42 -13.24
CA VAL A 17 13.02 27.71 -13.96
C VAL A 17 13.66 26.61 -14.76
N ILE A 18 13.06 25.43 -14.75
CA ILE A 18 13.51 24.30 -15.56
C ILE A 18 12.45 23.90 -16.57
N ASP A 19 12.90 23.48 -17.74
CA ASP A 19 12.05 22.84 -18.75
C ASP A 19 11.85 21.34 -18.45
N GLU A 20 11.10 20.68 -19.34
CA GLU A 20 10.83 19.25 -19.27
C GLU A 20 12.08 18.36 -19.37
N ASN A 21 13.21 18.89 -19.85
CA ASN A 21 14.49 18.18 -19.92
C ASN A 21 15.36 18.48 -18.68
N GLY A 22 14.82 19.18 -17.68
CA GLY A 22 15.50 19.59 -16.47
C GLY A 22 16.55 20.68 -16.67
N LYS A 23 16.53 21.36 -17.83
CA LYS A 23 17.47 22.42 -18.19
C LYS A 23 16.92 23.77 -17.75
N ALA A 24 17.79 24.63 -17.25
CA ALA A 24 17.42 25.99 -16.91
C ALA A 24 16.96 26.78 -18.16
N VAL A 25 15.81 27.44 -18.06
CA VAL A 25 15.23 28.25 -19.14
C VAL A 25 14.82 29.62 -18.65
N SER A 26 14.77 30.58 -19.58
CA SER A 26 14.30 31.95 -19.34
C SER A 26 13.07 32.30 -20.18
N VAL A 27 12.60 31.37 -21.01
CA VAL A 27 11.41 31.52 -21.85
C VAL A 27 10.56 30.27 -21.70
N VAL A 28 9.25 30.45 -21.51
CA VAL A 28 8.25 29.38 -21.44
C VAL A 28 7.12 29.66 -22.43
N HIS A 29 6.47 28.63 -22.95
CA HIS A 29 5.32 28.77 -23.82
C HIS A 29 4.02 28.75 -23.01
N ALA A 30 3.01 29.48 -23.49
CA ALA A 30 1.68 29.43 -22.88
C ALA A 30 1.11 28.01 -22.96
N GLY A 31 0.76 27.43 -21.81
CA GLY A 31 0.35 26.04 -21.62
C GLY A 31 1.42 25.15 -20.95
N ASP A 32 2.66 25.61 -20.84
CA ASP A 32 3.73 24.89 -20.14
C ASP A 32 3.51 24.87 -18.62
N ALA A 33 4.13 23.92 -17.92
CA ALA A 33 4.22 23.97 -16.46
C ALA A 33 5.40 24.86 -16.04
N LEU A 34 5.16 25.81 -15.15
CA LEU A 34 6.22 26.57 -14.50
C LEU A 34 6.80 25.76 -13.35
N VAL A 35 7.98 25.17 -13.59
CA VAL A 35 8.69 24.34 -12.63
C VAL A 35 9.93 25.05 -12.14
N ILE A 36 10.15 25.07 -10.82
CA ILE A 36 11.34 25.67 -10.23
C ILE A 36 12.27 24.64 -9.58
N ARG A 37 13.56 24.97 -9.57
CA ARG A 37 14.59 24.30 -8.78
C ARG A 37 15.35 25.35 -7.98
N ALA A 38 15.64 25.05 -6.72
CA ALA A 38 16.44 25.91 -5.86
C ALA A 38 17.50 25.12 -5.09
N GLY A 39 18.60 25.77 -4.74
CA GLY A 39 19.71 25.15 -4.00
C GLY A 39 20.45 26.17 -3.14
N GLY A 40 21.35 25.69 -2.26
CA GLY A 40 22.08 26.55 -1.33
C GLY A 40 21.20 27.17 -0.23
N LEU A 41 20.03 26.58 0.03
CA LEU A 41 19.10 27.01 1.06
C LEU A 41 19.49 26.42 2.42
N ARG A 42 18.87 26.92 3.49
CA ARG A 42 18.97 26.26 4.80
C ARG A 42 18.22 24.93 4.72
N PRO A 43 18.79 23.81 5.18
CA PRO A 43 18.11 22.52 5.18
C PRO A 43 16.81 22.50 5.99
N SER A 44 15.81 21.75 5.51
CA SER A 44 14.54 21.50 6.22
C SER A 44 13.87 22.80 6.71
N ARG A 45 13.81 23.82 5.83
CA ARG A 45 13.22 25.12 6.13
C ARG A 45 12.13 25.47 5.14
N LEU A 46 11.13 26.18 5.65
CA LEU A 46 10.07 26.74 4.84
C LEU A 46 10.50 28.06 4.18
N TYR A 47 10.09 28.22 2.93
CA TYR A 47 10.23 29.40 2.10
C TYR A 47 8.90 29.69 1.38
N SER A 48 8.76 30.90 0.85
CA SER A 48 7.70 31.24 -0.10
C SER A 48 8.29 31.57 -1.46
N VAL A 49 7.66 31.10 -2.53
CA VAL A 49 7.93 31.52 -3.89
C VAL A 49 6.84 32.49 -4.30
N ALA A 50 7.21 33.72 -4.65
CA ALA A 50 6.27 34.72 -5.13
C ALA A 50 6.59 35.09 -6.58
N LEU A 51 5.55 35.12 -7.41
CA LEU A 51 5.58 35.48 -8.82
C LEU A 51 5.06 36.91 -8.98
N TYR A 52 5.72 37.72 -9.80
CA TYR A 52 5.37 39.11 -10.06
C TYR A 52 5.40 39.41 -11.56
N ASP A 53 4.48 40.23 -12.04
CA ASP A 53 4.61 40.94 -13.30
C ASP A 53 4.61 42.46 -13.08
N GLU A 54 4.40 43.24 -14.14
CA GLU A 54 4.31 44.70 -14.08
C GLU A 54 3.06 45.20 -13.34
N GLU A 55 2.03 44.38 -13.19
CA GLU A 55 0.77 44.73 -12.52
C GLU A 55 0.77 44.39 -11.02
N GLY A 56 1.67 43.50 -10.57
CA GLY A 56 1.84 43.18 -9.16
C GLY A 56 2.19 41.71 -8.90
N GLU A 57 1.82 41.21 -7.73
CA GLU A 57 1.96 39.79 -7.36
C GLU A 57 0.90 38.96 -8.10
N ILE A 58 1.35 37.93 -8.81
CA ILE A 58 0.49 36.99 -9.55
C ILE A 58 0.02 35.88 -8.62
N ALA A 59 0.98 35.25 -7.95
CA ALA A 59 0.74 34.13 -7.05
C ALA A 59 1.91 34.03 -6.07
N ARG A 60 1.64 33.43 -4.92
CA ARG A 60 2.64 33.08 -3.92
C ARG A 60 2.33 31.69 -3.42
N GLN A 61 3.31 30.85 -3.16
CA GLN A 61 3.07 29.56 -2.49
C GLN A 61 4.24 29.15 -1.62
N SER A 62 3.98 28.27 -0.66
CA SER A 62 4.97 27.77 0.28
C SER A 62 5.75 26.59 -0.33
N ILE A 63 7.06 26.53 -0.04
CA ILE A 63 7.93 25.41 -0.43
C ILE A 63 8.88 25.07 0.72
N MET A 64 9.19 23.78 0.89
CA MET A 64 10.19 23.33 1.85
C MET A 64 11.48 22.89 1.15
N SER A 65 12.63 23.26 1.71
CA SER A 65 13.93 22.71 1.31
C SER A 65 14.16 21.34 1.95
N ASP A 66 14.79 20.42 1.22
CA ASP A 66 15.19 19.11 1.74
C ASP A 66 16.35 19.21 2.75
N ARG A 67 16.75 18.07 3.32
CA ARG A 67 17.88 17.96 4.26
C ARG A 67 19.24 18.43 3.70
N ARG A 68 19.34 18.68 2.39
CA ARG A 68 20.54 19.22 1.72
C ARG A 68 20.39 20.70 1.36
N GLY A 69 19.27 21.34 1.73
CA GLY A 69 19.00 22.73 1.36
C GLY A 69 18.61 22.90 -0.10
N ALA A 70 18.01 21.88 -0.72
CA ALA A 70 17.55 21.91 -2.10
C ALA A 70 16.03 21.84 -2.20
N VAL A 71 15.47 22.43 -3.25
CA VAL A 71 14.08 22.24 -3.67
C VAL A 71 14.13 21.50 -4.99
N ARG A 72 13.62 20.28 -4.99
CA ARG A 72 13.59 19.40 -6.16
C ARG A 72 12.32 19.69 -6.95
N ASP A 73 12.48 20.26 -8.13
CA ASP A 73 11.49 20.46 -9.21
C ASP A 73 10.06 20.57 -8.70
N ALA A 74 9.70 21.77 -8.25
CA ALA A 74 8.38 22.10 -7.71
C ALA A 74 7.55 22.84 -8.76
N VAL A 75 6.31 22.39 -8.97
CA VAL A 75 5.37 23.05 -9.88
C VAL A 75 4.77 24.25 -9.15
N ILE A 76 4.99 25.45 -9.70
CA ILE A 76 4.45 26.70 -9.13
C ILE A 76 3.20 27.16 -9.88
N TRP A 77 3.15 26.91 -11.19
CA TRP A 77 2.00 27.24 -12.02
C TRP A 77 1.81 26.14 -13.07
N PRO A 78 0.79 25.28 -12.95
CA PRO A 78 0.70 24.05 -13.75
C PRO A 78 0.57 24.27 -15.26
N GLN A 79 -0.06 25.37 -15.67
CA GLN A 79 -0.37 25.70 -17.06
C GLN A 79 -0.25 27.21 -17.29
N ILE A 80 0.99 27.70 -17.33
CA ILE A 80 1.28 29.14 -17.38
C ILE A 80 0.70 29.82 -18.62
N GLY A 81 0.10 30.99 -18.44
CA GLY A 81 -0.30 31.85 -19.55
C GLY A 81 -1.54 31.40 -20.33
N ILE A 82 -2.27 30.40 -19.84
CA ILE A 82 -3.58 29.98 -20.39
C ILE A 82 -4.74 30.15 -19.40
N ASP A 83 -4.41 30.61 -18.20
CA ASP A 83 -5.29 31.17 -17.18
C ASP A 83 -4.62 32.43 -16.56
N ASP A 84 -5.28 33.09 -15.61
CA ASP A 84 -4.68 34.13 -14.77
C ASP A 84 -5.03 33.80 -13.30
N PRO A 85 -4.04 33.43 -12.47
CA PRO A 85 -4.24 33.08 -11.06
C PRO A 85 -4.91 34.18 -10.23
N ARG A 86 -4.92 35.43 -10.72
CA ARG A 86 -5.57 36.57 -10.07
C ARG A 86 -7.05 36.70 -10.41
N SER A 87 -7.52 36.04 -11.47
CA SER A 87 -8.87 36.24 -12.02
C SER A 87 -9.88 35.24 -11.45
N GLU A 88 -10.92 35.74 -10.79
CA GLU A 88 -12.07 34.91 -10.36
C GLU A 88 -12.93 34.40 -11.53
N LYS A 89 -12.84 35.04 -12.70
CA LYS A 89 -13.62 34.67 -13.89
C LYS A 89 -12.71 33.98 -14.91
N PRO A 90 -12.93 32.69 -15.22
CA PRO A 90 -12.10 31.99 -16.20
C PRO A 90 -12.34 32.55 -17.59
N LEU A 91 -11.27 33.10 -18.18
CA LEU A 91 -11.22 33.47 -19.59
C LEU A 91 -11.20 32.22 -20.48
N SER A 92 -11.53 32.37 -21.76
CA SER A 92 -11.20 31.31 -22.71
C SER A 92 -9.68 31.25 -22.89
N VAL A 93 -9.15 30.05 -23.12
CA VAL A 93 -7.71 29.81 -23.29
C VAL A 93 -7.12 30.74 -24.35
N GLU A 94 -7.84 31.00 -25.45
CA GLU A 94 -7.38 31.89 -26.51
C GLU A 94 -7.25 33.35 -26.07
N LYS A 95 -8.13 33.81 -25.17
CA LYS A 95 -8.08 35.17 -24.63
C LYS A 95 -6.96 35.30 -23.60
N ALA A 96 -6.87 34.35 -22.67
CA ALA A 96 -5.80 34.31 -21.66
C ALA A 96 -4.43 34.31 -22.32
N ARG A 97 -4.23 33.43 -23.31
CA ARG A 97 -3.01 33.34 -24.11
C ARG A 97 -2.58 34.69 -24.67
N LYS A 98 -3.49 35.42 -25.32
CA LYS A 98 -3.19 36.73 -25.91
C LYS A 98 -2.72 37.77 -24.89
N LEU A 99 -3.22 37.71 -23.66
CA LEU A 99 -2.82 38.63 -22.58
C LEU A 99 -1.43 38.32 -22.04
N TRP A 100 -1.03 37.04 -22.06
CA TRP A 100 0.24 36.59 -21.48
C TRP A 100 1.41 36.56 -22.47
N LEU A 101 1.18 36.51 -23.79
CA LEU A 101 2.28 36.54 -24.77
C LEU A 101 3.21 37.74 -24.54
N GLY A 102 4.51 37.49 -24.39
CA GLY A 102 5.53 38.52 -24.16
C GLY A 102 5.61 39.08 -22.72
N ARG A 103 4.74 38.66 -21.79
CA ARG A 103 4.81 39.09 -20.39
C ARG A 103 6.10 38.63 -19.74
N LYS A 104 6.72 39.53 -18.97
CA LYS A 104 7.87 39.25 -18.11
C LYS A 104 7.38 38.91 -16.71
N ILE A 105 7.92 37.83 -16.16
CA ILE A 105 7.60 37.37 -14.81
C ILE A 105 8.89 37.34 -14.00
N ARG A 106 8.89 38.02 -12.84
CA ARG A 106 9.94 37.94 -11.83
C ARG A 106 9.50 36.98 -10.73
N MET A 107 10.40 36.13 -10.29
CA MET A 107 10.16 35.21 -9.17
C MET A 107 11.13 35.52 -8.05
N ALA A 108 10.63 35.54 -6.83
CA ALA A 108 11.40 35.72 -5.62
C ALA A 108 11.19 34.54 -4.68
N LEU A 109 12.30 33.96 -4.21
CA LEU A 109 12.31 33.02 -3.09
C LEU A 109 12.52 33.81 -1.81
N ILE A 110 11.60 33.67 -0.86
CA ILE A 110 11.49 34.51 0.33
C ILE A 110 11.53 33.61 1.57
N ASP A 111 12.36 33.96 2.55
CA ASP A 111 12.40 33.24 3.83
C ASP A 111 11.28 33.68 4.80
N LEU A 112 11.11 32.97 5.91
CA LEU A 112 10.11 33.29 6.95
C LEU A 112 10.27 34.68 7.59
N LYS A 113 11.38 35.38 7.37
CA LYS A 113 11.62 36.75 7.84
C LYS A 113 11.33 37.79 6.75
N ASN A 114 10.63 37.39 5.69
CA ASN A 114 10.33 38.20 4.51
C ASN A 114 11.57 38.70 3.76
N LYS A 115 12.71 38.01 3.89
CA LYS A 115 13.91 38.34 3.12
C LYS A 115 13.94 37.55 1.82
N VAL A 116 14.12 38.26 0.70
CA VAL A 116 14.41 37.64 -0.60
C VAL A 116 15.81 37.00 -0.53
N VAL A 117 15.88 35.68 -0.72
CA VAL A 117 17.13 34.90 -0.66
C VAL A 117 17.67 34.56 -2.05
N ALA A 118 16.81 34.44 -3.06
CA ALA A 118 17.15 34.22 -4.46
C ALA A 118 16.05 34.77 -5.37
N GLU A 119 16.41 35.12 -6.60
CA GLU A 119 15.47 35.61 -7.63
C GLU A 119 15.80 35.00 -8.99
N ALA A 120 14.78 34.89 -9.83
CA ALA A 120 14.91 34.50 -11.23
C ALA A 120 13.85 35.21 -12.07
N GLY A 121 14.14 35.45 -13.35
CA GLY A 121 13.22 36.05 -14.30
C GLY A 121 12.95 35.12 -15.46
N LEU A 122 11.74 35.20 -16.01
CA LEU A 122 11.34 34.49 -17.23
C LEU A 122 10.41 35.35 -18.08
N THR A 123 10.28 35.01 -19.36
CA THR A 123 9.36 35.64 -20.30
C THR A 123 8.44 34.59 -20.90
N VAL A 124 7.13 34.86 -20.94
CA VAL A 124 6.21 34.05 -21.74
C VAL A 124 6.48 34.35 -23.22
N ALA A 125 6.70 33.32 -24.03
CA ALA A 125 7.09 33.45 -25.43
C ALA A 125 6.20 34.44 -26.20
N GLU A 126 6.79 35.30 -27.02
CA GLU A 126 6.05 36.31 -27.79
C GLU A 126 5.15 35.70 -28.88
N LYS A 127 5.52 34.51 -29.36
CA LYS A 127 4.79 33.78 -30.41
C LYS A 127 4.06 32.58 -29.83
N ALA A 128 2.80 32.45 -30.21
CA ALA A 128 1.98 31.28 -29.95
C ALA A 128 2.55 30.03 -30.65
N SER A 129 2.71 28.94 -29.89
CA SER A 129 2.97 27.58 -30.35
C SER A 129 1.65 26.79 -30.52
N PRO A 130 1.61 25.68 -31.26
CA PRO A 130 0.44 24.79 -31.23
C PRO A 130 0.14 24.32 -29.79
N LEU A 131 -1.12 24.38 -29.36
CA LEU A 131 -1.56 23.99 -28.00
C LEU A 131 -2.85 23.19 -28.08
N ALA A 132 -2.83 21.98 -27.53
CA ALA A 132 -4.02 21.18 -27.27
C ALA A 132 -4.28 21.14 -25.76
N VAL A 133 -5.50 21.44 -25.33
CA VAL A 133 -5.86 21.46 -23.90
C VAL A 133 -7.34 21.14 -23.69
N ALA A 134 -7.66 20.45 -22.60
CA ALA A 134 -9.03 20.15 -22.21
C ALA A 134 -9.77 21.43 -21.82
N THR A 135 -10.96 21.62 -22.39
CA THR A 135 -11.77 22.82 -22.17
C THR A 135 -13.24 22.50 -22.12
N ASP A 136 -14.06 23.42 -21.62
CA ASP A 136 -15.49 23.37 -21.85
C ASP A 136 -15.86 23.78 -23.30
N GLN A 137 -17.16 23.72 -23.63
CA GLN A 137 -17.66 24.14 -24.96
C GLN A 137 -17.41 25.62 -25.28
N LYS A 138 -17.16 26.46 -24.27
CA LYS A 138 -16.82 27.89 -24.43
C LYS A 138 -15.30 28.11 -24.58
N GLY A 139 -14.49 27.06 -24.48
CA GLY A 139 -13.02 27.10 -24.52
C GLY A 139 -12.37 27.60 -23.23
N ARG A 140 -13.08 27.55 -22.10
CA ARG A 140 -12.51 27.79 -20.78
C ARG A 140 -11.85 26.50 -20.31
N LEU A 141 -10.75 26.63 -19.56
CA LEU A 141 -10.00 25.49 -19.05
C LEU A 141 -10.92 24.56 -18.23
N LEU A 142 -10.88 23.26 -18.52
CA LEU A 142 -11.68 22.25 -17.82
C LEU A 142 -10.93 20.92 -17.80
N ASN A 143 -9.92 20.83 -16.93
CA ASN A 143 -9.08 19.64 -16.78
C ASN A 143 -9.69 18.58 -15.85
N GLY A 144 -10.84 18.83 -15.23
CA GLY A 144 -11.56 17.77 -14.54
C GLY A 144 -12.97 18.14 -14.10
N PHE A 145 -13.81 17.12 -13.96
CA PHE A 145 -15.23 17.22 -13.62
C PHE A 145 -15.77 15.89 -13.10
N GLU A 146 -16.99 15.88 -12.52
CA GLU A 146 -17.63 14.62 -12.13
C GLU A 146 -18.26 13.91 -13.34
N ILE A 147 -18.24 12.58 -13.32
CA ILE A 147 -18.84 11.76 -14.36
C ILE A 147 -20.30 12.18 -14.64
N GLY A 148 -20.62 12.35 -15.93
CA GLY A 148 -21.95 12.75 -16.40
C GLY A 148 -22.19 14.27 -16.50
N GLU A 149 -21.29 15.12 -16.00
CA GLU A 149 -21.49 16.59 -16.04
C GLU A 149 -21.12 17.22 -17.39
N HIS A 150 -20.00 16.79 -17.98
CA HIS A 150 -19.43 17.43 -19.16
C HIS A 150 -18.98 16.42 -20.22
N ASP A 151 -19.01 16.86 -21.47
CA ASP A 151 -18.37 16.15 -22.58
C ASP A 151 -16.84 16.27 -22.45
N ALA A 152 -16.10 15.25 -22.90
CA ALA A 152 -14.64 15.35 -23.03
C ALA A 152 -14.31 16.18 -24.29
N VAL A 153 -14.03 17.48 -24.09
CA VAL A 153 -13.75 18.42 -25.18
C VAL A 153 -12.29 18.87 -25.16
N LEU A 154 -11.64 18.78 -26.31
CA LEU A 154 -10.27 19.24 -26.53
C LEU A 154 -10.25 20.47 -27.45
N SER A 155 -9.66 21.57 -26.99
CA SER A 155 -9.40 22.74 -27.81
C SER A 155 -8.04 22.62 -28.50
N LEU A 156 -8.03 22.70 -29.83
CA LEU A 156 -6.85 22.73 -30.69
C LEU A 156 -6.58 24.17 -31.12
N LEU A 157 -5.45 24.73 -30.71
CA LEU A 157 -5.04 26.10 -31.01
C LEU A 157 -3.74 26.10 -31.83
N ASP A 158 -3.73 26.89 -32.91
CA ASP A 158 -2.55 27.18 -33.73
C ASP A 158 -1.85 25.94 -34.37
N PHE A 159 -2.58 24.84 -34.61
CA PHE A 159 -2.08 23.63 -35.31
C PHE A 159 -1.90 23.76 -36.83
N GLY A 160 -2.30 24.90 -37.42
CA GLY A 160 -2.25 25.16 -38.87
C GLY A 160 -3.48 24.63 -39.63
N ARG A 161 -3.86 25.31 -40.72
CA ARG A 161 -5.01 24.91 -41.57
C ARG A 161 -4.68 23.66 -42.41
N GLN A 162 -5.70 22.84 -42.69
CA GLN A 162 -5.65 21.68 -43.60
C GLN A 162 -4.79 20.50 -43.13
N ARG A 163 -4.71 20.25 -41.82
CA ARG A 163 -4.15 18.99 -41.27
C ARG A 163 -5.28 18.08 -40.81
N ASN A 164 -5.19 16.80 -41.13
CA ASN A 164 -6.05 15.78 -40.53
C ASN A 164 -5.36 15.28 -39.27
N ILE A 165 -5.97 15.47 -38.12
CA ILE A 165 -5.42 15.04 -36.84
C ILE A 165 -6.29 13.92 -36.29
N ARG A 166 -5.65 12.82 -35.90
CA ARG A 166 -6.26 11.77 -35.08
C ARG A 166 -5.92 12.02 -33.63
N ILE A 167 -6.94 11.93 -32.78
CA ILE A 167 -6.83 12.17 -31.35
C ILE A 167 -7.29 10.92 -30.63
N TRP A 168 -6.43 10.41 -29.74
CA TRP A 168 -6.80 9.37 -28.79
C TRP A 168 -6.88 9.97 -27.39
N MET A 169 -7.93 9.64 -26.66
CA MET A 169 -7.94 9.75 -25.21
C MET A 169 -7.36 8.45 -24.65
N VAL A 170 -6.29 8.55 -23.87
CA VAL A 170 -5.56 7.42 -23.31
C VAL A 170 -5.54 7.53 -21.79
N PRO A 171 -5.51 6.41 -21.04
CA PRO A 171 -5.20 6.49 -19.61
C PRO A 171 -3.92 7.29 -19.39
N ARG A 172 -3.93 8.15 -18.37
CA ARG A 172 -2.81 9.05 -18.08
C ARG A 172 -1.52 8.25 -17.93
N GLN A 173 -0.48 8.70 -18.61
CA GLN A 173 0.88 8.20 -18.43
C GLN A 173 1.80 9.40 -18.20
N HIS A 174 2.60 9.34 -17.13
CA HIS A 174 3.59 10.37 -16.90
C HIS A 174 4.86 10.08 -17.72
N GLU A 175 5.51 11.10 -18.28
CA GLU A 175 6.68 10.97 -19.16
C GLU A 175 6.49 10.11 -20.43
N TRP A 176 5.51 10.45 -21.27
CA TRP A 176 5.41 9.87 -22.61
C TRP A 176 6.72 9.99 -23.43
N ARG A 177 7.26 8.85 -23.88
CA ARG A 177 8.46 8.74 -24.71
C ARG A 177 8.14 8.16 -26.10
N PRO A 178 8.80 8.63 -27.18
CA PRO A 178 8.69 7.96 -28.47
C PRO A 178 9.02 6.47 -28.34
N GLY A 179 8.13 5.60 -28.82
CA GLY A 179 8.20 4.14 -28.66
C GLY A 179 7.15 3.57 -27.67
N ASP A 180 6.54 4.41 -26.83
CA ASP A 180 5.53 3.95 -25.87
C ASP A 180 4.26 3.46 -26.57
N ARG A 181 3.60 2.44 -26.01
CA ARG A 181 2.34 1.92 -26.57
C ARG A 181 1.18 2.88 -26.28
N ILE A 182 0.43 3.22 -27.31
CA ILE A 182 -0.81 3.98 -27.19
C ILE A 182 -1.94 2.99 -26.94
N ARG A 183 -2.60 3.05 -25.79
CA ARG A 183 -3.80 2.25 -25.49
C ARG A 183 -4.99 3.20 -25.30
N PRO A 184 -5.85 3.38 -26.31
CA PRO A 184 -7.02 4.25 -26.15
C PRO A 184 -7.90 3.76 -24.99
N ALA A 185 -8.39 4.70 -24.20
CA ALA A 185 -9.37 4.41 -23.16
C ALA A 185 -10.64 3.83 -23.79
N LEU A 186 -11.26 2.87 -23.12
CA LEU A 186 -12.56 2.35 -23.53
C LEU A 186 -13.66 3.24 -22.95
N LEU A 187 -14.63 3.57 -23.80
CA LEU A 187 -15.89 4.20 -23.39
C LEU A 187 -16.81 3.16 -22.76
N ALA A 188 -17.88 3.60 -22.09
CA ALA A 188 -18.89 2.71 -21.51
C ALA A 188 -19.51 1.72 -22.53
N SER A 189 -19.49 2.08 -23.82
CA SER A 189 -19.92 1.21 -24.93
C SER A 189 -18.91 0.13 -25.34
N GLY A 190 -17.73 0.07 -24.71
CA GLY A 190 -16.61 -0.79 -25.09
C GLY A 190 -15.80 -0.28 -26.30
N ARG A 191 -16.19 0.86 -26.90
CA ARG A 191 -15.47 1.45 -28.04
C ARG A 191 -14.22 2.21 -27.57
N PRO A 192 -13.11 2.20 -28.34
CA PRO A 192 -11.96 3.07 -28.11
C PRO A 192 -12.32 4.57 -28.24
N ALA A 193 -11.88 5.39 -27.29
CA ALA A 193 -12.04 6.84 -27.31
C ALA A 193 -11.08 7.49 -28.34
N ARG A 194 -11.57 7.66 -29.57
CA ARG A 194 -10.81 8.18 -30.72
C ARG A 194 -11.67 9.07 -31.62
N VAL A 195 -11.12 10.18 -32.10
CA VAL A 195 -11.73 11.05 -33.12
C VAL A 195 -10.71 11.49 -34.17
N ASP A 196 -11.12 11.52 -35.43
CA ASP A 196 -10.36 12.13 -36.53
C ASP A 196 -10.99 13.49 -36.88
N VAL A 197 -10.16 14.53 -37.03
CA VAL A 197 -10.60 15.90 -37.27
C VAL A 197 -9.78 16.58 -38.35
N ALA A 198 -10.45 17.25 -39.30
CA ALA A 198 -9.80 18.19 -40.21
C ALA A 198 -9.71 19.56 -39.53
N VAL A 199 -8.49 20.11 -39.40
CA VAL A 199 -8.28 21.42 -38.77
C VAL A 199 -8.57 22.56 -39.75
N GLU A 200 -9.66 23.30 -39.51
CA GLU A 200 -10.19 24.32 -40.43
C GLU A 200 -9.79 25.76 -40.03
N GLY A 201 -9.35 25.97 -38.79
CA GLY A 201 -9.11 27.30 -38.21
C GLY A 201 -7.88 27.39 -37.31
N ARG A 202 -7.67 28.59 -36.71
CA ARG A 202 -6.66 28.80 -35.67
C ARG A 202 -7.08 28.26 -34.30
N ALA A 203 -8.38 28.08 -34.09
CA ALA A 203 -8.95 27.50 -32.89
C ALA A 203 -10.11 26.59 -33.30
N GLN A 204 -10.10 25.35 -32.81
CA GLN A 204 -11.14 24.36 -33.07
C GLN A 204 -11.37 23.51 -31.84
N ARG A 205 -12.63 23.27 -31.48
CA ARG A 205 -13.02 22.45 -30.33
C ARG A 205 -13.50 21.10 -30.85
N VAL A 206 -13.01 20.02 -30.24
CA VAL A 206 -13.30 18.65 -30.66
C VAL A 206 -13.91 17.90 -29.48
N VAL A 207 -15.10 17.34 -29.68
CA VAL A 207 -15.74 16.46 -28.69
C VAL A 207 -15.23 15.05 -28.92
N LEU A 208 -14.46 14.50 -27.98
CA LEU A 208 -13.92 13.14 -28.08
C LEU A 208 -14.93 12.08 -27.64
N ALA A 209 -15.68 12.38 -26.58
CA ALA A 209 -16.72 11.50 -26.05
C ALA A 209 -17.79 12.32 -25.32
N LYS A 210 -19.02 11.81 -25.36
CA LYS A 210 -20.15 12.41 -24.65
C LYS A 210 -20.15 12.07 -23.18
N ALA A 211 -20.70 12.94 -22.35
CA ALA A 211 -20.76 12.77 -20.89
C ALA A 211 -21.28 11.37 -20.46
N ALA A 212 -22.29 10.83 -21.17
CA ALA A 212 -22.88 9.53 -20.89
C ALA A 212 -22.02 8.31 -21.29
N GLU A 213 -20.97 8.51 -22.09
CA GLU A 213 -20.05 7.45 -22.53
C GLU A 213 -18.75 7.41 -21.72
N LEU A 214 -18.50 8.43 -20.90
CA LEU A 214 -17.28 8.58 -20.12
C LEU A 214 -17.28 7.68 -18.88
N LEU A 215 -16.09 7.23 -18.50
CA LEU A 215 -15.83 6.49 -17.26
C LEU A 215 -14.92 7.34 -16.35
N PRO A 216 -14.94 7.13 -15.02
CA PRO A 216 -14.02 7.81 -14.13
C PRO A 216 -12.57 7.38 -14.40
N GLY A 217 -11.64 8.33 -14.29
CA GLY A 217 -10.22 8.09 -14.50
C GLY A 217 -9.45 9.37 -14.81
N ALA A 218 -8.12 9.25 -14.82
CA ALA A 218 -7.21 10.27 -15.31
C ALA A 218 -6.76 9.90 -16.73
N TYR A 219 -6.81 10.86 -17.65
CA TYR A 219 -6.58 10.68 -19.07
C TYR A 219 -5.61 11.73 -19.63
N ASP A 220 -4.83 11.33 -20.62
CA ASP A 220 -4.08 12.24 -21.50
C ASP A 220 -4.63 12.17 -22.92
N PHE A 221 -4.20 13.09 -23.78
CA PHE A 221 -4.53 13.08 -25.20
C PHE A 221 -3.28 12.98 -26.05
N VAL A 222 -3.30 12.05 -27.00
CA VAL A 222 -2.27 11.85 -28.01
C VAL A 222 -2.82 12.31 -29.37
N LEU A 223 -2.13 13.25 -30.01
CA LEU A 223 -2.52 13.83 -31.29
C LEU A 223 -1.51 13.43 -32.36
N ARG A 224 -2.00 12.83 -33.44
CA ARG A 224 -1.19 12.43 -34.60
C ARG A 224 -1.68 13.11 -35.86
N ASN A 225 -0.74 13.61 -36.66
CA ASN A 225 -1.05 14.04 -38.03
C ASN A 225 -1.23 12.80 -38.92
N VAL A 226 -2.37 12.71 -39.62
CA VAL A 226 -2.76 11.55 -40.43
C VAL A 226 -2.65 11.86 -41.92
N ARG A 227 -2.02 10.95 -42.65
CA ARG A 227 -2.01 10.87 -44.11
C ARG A 227 -2.92 9.71 -44.51
N TYR A 228 -4.10 10.01 -45.04
CA TYR A 228 -5.01 8.96 -45.51
C TYR A 228 -4.32 8.10 -46.58
N GLY A 229 -4.33 6.76 -46.38
CA GLY A 229 -3.68 5.79 -47.26
C GLY A 229 -2.33 5.25 -46.77
N TYR A 230 -1.86 5.65 -45.59
CA TYR A 230 -0.60 5.20 -44.99
C TYR A 230 -0.86 4.33 -43.74
N GLU A 231 -0.57 3.03 -43.83
CA GLU A 231 -0.83 2.06 -42.74
C GLU A 231 -0.09 2.39 -41.44
N ASP A 232 1.06 3.06 -41.53
CA ASP A 232 1.86 3.38 -40.36
C ASP A 232 1.14 4.37 -39.43
N ASP A 233 0.27 5.24 -39.95
CA ASP A 233 -0.47 6.21 -39.14
C ASP A 233 -1.50 5.55 -38.20
N ASP A 234 -1.83 4.28 -38.42
CA ASP A 234 -2.67 3.44 -37.54
C ASP A 234 -1.88 2.76 -36.41
N HIS A 235 -0.55 2.81 -36.42
CA HIS A 235 0.28 2.15 -35.39
C HIS A 235 0.05 2.73 -33.99
N LEU A 236 -0.28 1.88 -33.02
CA LEU A 236 -0.49 2.27 -31.62
C LEU A 236 0.81 2.38 -30.82
N ILE A 237 1.78 3.12 -31.38
CA ILE A 237 3.08 3.44 -30.78
C ILE A 237 3.31 4.94 -30.90
N LEU A 238 3.72 5.59 -29.82
CA LEU A 238 3.98 7.03 -29.77
C LEU A 238 5.20 7.40 -30.63
N ARG A 239 5.07 8.45 -31.43
CA ARG A 239 6.13 8.94 -32.33
C ARG A 239 6.69 10.26 -31.83
N ALA A 240 7.93 10.57 -32.23
CA ALA A 240 8.55 11.86 -31.92
C ALA A 240 7.79 13.07 -32.50
N ALA A 241 6.97 12.86 -33.54
CA ALA A 241 6.13 13.90 -34.15
C ALA A 241 4.70 13.97 -33.58
N ASP A 242 4.30 13.01 -32.73
CA ASP A 242 3.00 13.06 -32.07
C ASP A 242 3.03 14.14 -30.96
N VAL A 243 1.90 14.80 -30.73
CA VAL A 243 1.74 15.81 -29.68
C VAL A 243 1.00 15.20 -28.50
N ILE A 244 1.53 15.38 -27.29
CA ILE A 244 0.88 14.98 -26.04
C ILE A 244 0.41 16.23 -25.31
N VAL A 245 -0.81 16.18 -24.75
CA VAL A 245 -1.33 17.25 -23.89
C VAL A 245 -0.59 17.21 -22.55
N SER A 246 0.43 18.08 -22.42
CA SER A 246 1.28 18.35 -21.24
C SER A 246 1.97 17.14 -20.61
N ARG A 247 3.32 17.14 -20.55
CA ARG A 247 4.08 16.05 -19.89
C ARG A 247 4.06 16.11 -18.35
N TRP A 248 3.83 17.30 -17.78
CA TRP A 248 3.94 17.56 -16.33
C TRP A 248 2.59 17.68 -15.62
N SER A 249 1.48 17.70 -16.37
CA SER A 249 0.13 17.82 -15.85
C SER A 249 -0.81 16.80 -16.49
N THR A 250 -1.91 16.45 -15.82
CA THR A 250 -2.91 15.54 -16.39
C THR A 250 -3.73 16.26 -17.46
N GLY A 251 -3.97 15.59 -18.59
CA GLY A 251 -4.87 16.13 -19.62
C GLY A 251 -6.30 16.36 -19.13
N LEU A 252 -6.95 15.32 -18.60
CA LEU A 252 -8.33 15.35 -18.11
C LEU A 252 -8.53 14.35 -16.96
N VAL A 253 -9.23 14.76 -15.89
CA VAL A 253 -9.63 13.92 -14.76
C VAL A 253 -11.15 13.85 -14.67
N ILE A 254 -11.70 12.65 -14.85
CA ILE A 254 -13.13 12.38 -14.71
C ILE A 254 -13.34 11.66 -13.39
N ARG A 255 -14.11 12.25 -12.49
CA ARG A 255 -14.22 11.77 -11.11
C ARG A 255 -15.48 10.95 -10.92
N GLU A 256 -15.47 10.04 -9.95
CA GLU A 256 -16.72 9.50 -9.41
C GLU A 256 -17.55 10.65 -8.81
N LYS A 257 -18.86 10.45 -8.66
CA LYS A 257 -19.68 11.41 -7.91
C LYS A 257 -19.15 11.51 -6.47
N PHE A 258 -18.95 12.73 -5.98
CA PHE A 258 -18.26 12.96 -4.72
C PHE A 258 -18.90 12.23 -3.54
N TRP A 259 -20.21 12.39 -3.30
CA TRP A 259 -20.89 11.80 -2.14
C TRP A 259 -20.94 10.26 -2.15
N PRO A 260 -21.29 9.58 -3.27
CA PRO A 260 -21.25 8.12 -3.33
C PRO A 260 -19.84 7.53 -3.21
N SER A 261 -18.80 8.26 -3.64
CA SER A 261 -17.42 7.77 -3.62
C SER A 261 -16.77 7.80 -2.23
N LYS A 262 -17.40 8.43 -1.23
CA LYS A 262 -16.86 8.49 0.13
C LYS A 262 -16.89 7.12 0.82
N VAL A 263 -15.99 6.97 1.81
CA VAL A 263 -15.86 5.76 2.63
C VAL A 263 -17.18 5.43 3.32
N ILE A 264 -17.80 6.43 3.95
CA ILE A 264 -19.14 6.34 4.54
C ILE A 264 -20.14 6.85 3.52
N LEU A 265 -21.10 6.02 3.09
CA LEU A 265 -22.07 6.40 2.08
C LEU A 265 -22.92 7.59 2.54
N GLY A 266 -22.98 8.66 1.74
CA GLY A 266 -23.77 9.86 2.04
C GLY A 266 -23.19 10.76 3.14
N GLY A 267 -22.14 10.30 3.83
CA GLY A 267 -21.41 11.06 4.83
C GLY A 267 -20.11 11.66 4.29
N CYS A 268 -19.65 12.76 4.89
CA CYS A 268 -18.37 13.35 4.52
C CYS A 268 -17.53 13.69 5.74
N THR A 269 -16.48 12.91 5.94
CA THR A 269 -15.28 13.29 6.70
C THR A 269 -14.20 13.88 5.78
N ASN A 270 -14.50 13.97 4.48
CA ASN A 270 -13.56 14.39 3.45
C ASN A 270 -12.18 13.68 3.50
N LEU A 271 -12.20 12.41 3.90
CA LEU A 271 -11.03 11.55 3.96
C LEU A 271 -10.50 11.24 2.54
N GLN A 272 -9.20 11.42 2.33
CA GLN A 272 -8.48 10.93 1.14
C GLN A 272 -7.01 10.65 1.48
N ARG A 273 -6.33 9.80 0.73
CA ARG A 273 -4.88 9.61 0.90
C ARG A 273 -4.13 10.89 0.53
N ILE A 274 -3.21 11.36 1.39
CA ILE A 274 -2.39 12.55 1.12
C ILE A 274 -0.90 12.21 1.20
N ALA A 275 -0.47 11.48 2.23
CA ALA A 275 0.92 11.09 2.40
C ALA A 275 1.44 10.23 1.23
N CYS A 276 2.60 10.58 0.70
CA CYS A 276 3.21 9.87 -0.41
C CYS A 276 4.75 9.94 -0.40
N ARG A 277 5.38 9.03 -1.14
CA ARG A 277 6.78 9.16 -1.57
C ARG A 277 6.84 9.74 -2.97
N ARG A 278 7.92 10.47 -3.27
CA ARG A 278 8.30 10.82 -4.64
C ARG A 278 9.20 9.73 -5.20
N THR A 279 8.85 9.13 -6.33
CA THR A 279 9.71 8.12 -6.97
C THR A 279 10.87 8.79 -7.70
N LEU A 280 12.05 8.15 -7.67
CA LEU A 280 13.27 8.64 -8.31
C LEU A 280 13.41 8.06 -9.72
N GLY A 281 13.88 8.86 -10.68
CA GLY A 281 14.39 8.36 -11.97
C GLY A 281 13.39 8.19 -13.12
N GLY A 282 12.24 8.86 -13.08
CA GLY A 282 11.25 8.80 -14.18
C GLY A 282 10.51 7.46 -14.29
N MET A 283 10.60 6.61 -13.26
CA MET A 283 9.82 5.38 -13.17
C MET A 283 8.45 5.68 -12.55
N TRP A 284 7.41 5.30 -13.28
CA TRP A 284 6.00 5.46 -12.94
C TRP A 284 5.59 4.56 -11.74
N PRO A 285 4.69 5.02 -10.85
CA PRO A 285 4.11 6.37 -10.74
C PRO A 285 5.08 7.38 -10.10
N TYR A 286 4.97 8.68 -10.43
CA TYR A 286 5.83 9.77 -9.89
C TYR A 286 5.72 9.98 -8.38
N VAL A 287 4.55 9.60 -7.87
CA VAL A 287 4.25 9.55 -6.46
C VAL A 287 3.67 8.19 -6.17
N GLN A 288 4.03 7.65 -5.03
CA GLN A 288 3.42 6.45 -4.48
C GLN A 288 2.78 6.85 -3.17
N PHE A 289 1.44 6.90 -3.14
CA PHE A 289 0.72 7.05 -1.87
C PHE A 289 1.13 5.90 -0.95
N THR A 290 1.45 6.25 0.29
CA THR A 290 2.00 5.30 1.25
C THR A 290 1.81 5.84 2.65
N ASP A 291 1.44 4.92 3.53
CA ASP A 291 0.98 5.26 4.86
C ASP A 291 2.07 4.82 5.89
N THR A 292 3.28 4.57 5.41
CA THR A 292 4.43 4.12 6.20
C THR A 292 5.73 4.64 5.60
N PHE A 293 6.53 5.31 6.40
CA PHE A 293 7.81 5.92 6.06
C PHE A 293 8.90 5.44 7.01
N GLN A 294 10.11 5.36 6.47
CA GLN A 294 11.27 5.00 7.25
C GLN A 294 11.79 6.17 8.07
N VAL A 295 12.37 5.86 9.22
CA VAL A 295 13.09 6.86 10.01
C VAL A 295 14.16 7.52 9.14
N GLY A 296 14.03 8.83 8.94
CA GLY A 296 14.90 9.65 8.11
C GLY A 296 14.46 9.81 6.65
N GLU A 297 13.33 9.23 6.24
CA GLU A 297 12.73 9.49 4.92
C GLU A 297 12.08 10.87 4.84
N ASP A 298 11.95 11.38 3.62
CA ASP A 298 11.16 12.58 3.32
C ASP A 298 9.69 12.18 3.15
N VAL A 299 8.79 12.81 3.91
CA VAL A 299 7.34 12.69 3.74
C VAL A 299 6.86 13.77 2.77
N TRP A 300 6.36 13.35 1.62
CA TRP A 300 5.67 14.23 0.68
C TRP A 300 4.16 14.11 0.90
N GLY A 301 3.42 15.13 0.48
CA GLY A 301 1.98 15.08 0.44
C GLY A 301 1.46 15.61 -0.88
N THR A 302 0.37 15.02 -1.35
CA THR A 302 -0.35 15.47 -2.54
C THR A 302 -1.84 15.15 -2.40
N LEU A 303 -2.69 15.92 -3.07
CA LEU A 303 -4.12 15.62 -3.13
C LEU A 303 -4.39 14.79 -4.38
N ASP A 304 -5.19 13.72 -4.24
CA ASP A 304 -5.67 12.95 -5.39
C ASP A 304 -6.78 13.74 -6.09
N PRO A 305 -6.58 14.15 -7.35
CA PRO A 305 -7.62 14.76 -8.17
C PRO A 305 -8.96 14.02 -8.15
N ASN A 306 -8.93 12.68 -8.09
CA ASN A 306 -10.13 11.85 -8.11
C ASN A 306 -10.97 11.95 -6.82
N ALA A 307 -10.36 12.33 -5.70
CA ALA A 307 -11.00 12.37 -4.39
C ALA A 307 -11.30 13.79 -3.87
N LEU A 308 -10.71 14.81 -4.50
CA LEU A 308 -10.89 16.22 -4.11
C LEU A 308 -12.29 16.72 -4.47
N ASP A 309 -12.94 17.40 -3.52
CA ASP A 309 -14.21 18.09 -3.73
C ASP A 309 -14.09 19.11 -4.88
N PRO A 310 -15.00 19.10 -5.88
CA PRO A 310 -15.08 20.14 -6.89
C PRO A 310 -15.04 21.58 -6.32
N ALA A 311 -15.69 21.84 -5.19
CA ALA A 311 -15.73 23.15 -4.53
C ALA A 311 -14.35 23.59 -3.97
N HIS A 312 -13.45 22.65 -3.73
CA HIS A 312 -12.08 22.91 -3.30
C HIS A 312 -11.11 23.09 -4.46
N THR A 313 -11.60 23.21 -5.70
CA THR A 313 -10.75 23.56 -6.84
C THR A 313 -10.34 25.03 -6.77
N GLY A 314 -9.04 25.31 -6.82
CA GLY A 314 -8.54 26.70 -6.84
C GLY A 314 -8.72 27.42 -5.50
N LYS A 315 -8.71 26.68 -4.38
CA LYS A 315 -8.86 27.23 -3.04
C LYS A 315 -7.54 27.24 -2.29
N ALA A 316 -7.32 28.27 -1.49
CA ALA A 316 -6.18 28.34 -0.59
C ALA A 316 -6.41 27.40 0.60
N ALA A 317 -5.36 26.69 0.99
CA ALA A 317 -5.38 25.85 2.18
C ALA A 317 -4.05 25.92 2.94
N ALA A 318 -4.13 25.72 4.26
CA ALA A 318 -3.01 25.46 5.16
C ALA A 318 -2.88 23.96 5.40
N ILE A 319 -1.64 23.48 5.50
CA ILE A 319 -1.35 22.05 5.50
C ILE A 319 -0.64 21.70 6.79
N TYR A 320 -1.29 20.83 7.55
CA TYR A 320 -0.85 20.38 8.84
C TYR A 320 -0.31 18.96 8.75
N VAL A 321 0.79 18.71 9.46
CA VAL A 321 1.15 17.38 9.91
C VAL A 321 0.90 17.40 11.42
N VAL A 322 0.07 16.49 11.92
CA VAL A 322 -0.30 16.38 13.34
C VAL A 322 -0.08 14.95 13.83
N PRO A 323 0.17 14.72 15.14
CA PRO A 323 0.07 13.37 15.69
C PRO A 323 -1.33 12.80 15.45
N HIS A 324 -1.41 11.51 15.15
CA HIS A 324 -2.70 10.87 14.92
C HIS A 324 -3.61 11.00 16.14
N LYS A 325 -4.87 11.40 15.92
CA LYS A 325 -5.91 11.44 16.95
C LYS A 325 -6.90 10.30 16.71
N THR A 326 -7.19 9.56 17.76
CA THR A 326 -8.29 8.59 17.81
C THR A 326 -9.65 9.28 17.64
N ALA A 327 -10.69 8.51 17.32
CA ALA A 327 -12.07 9.01 17.20
C ALA A 327 -12.52 9.81 18.45
N ALA A 328 -12.21 9.32 19.64
CA ALA A 328 -12.55 9.99 20.90
C ALA A 328 -11.78 11.31 21.07
N GLN A 329 -10.51 11.36 20.65
CA GLN A 329 -9.69 12.56 20.70
C GLN A 329 -10.18 13.62 19.70
N TRP A 330 -10.53 13.24 18.47
CA TRP A 330 -11.13 14.15 17.49
C TRP A 330 -12.46 14.73 17.99
N THR A 331 -13.28 13.91 18.64
CA THR A 331 -14.56 14.36 19.22
C THR A 331 -14.36 15.34 20.37
N ALA A 332 -13.33 15.13 21.19
CA ALA A 332 -13.02 15.99 22.32
C ALA A 332 -12.35 17.31 21.91
N ASP A 333 -11.53 17.28 20.86
CA ASP A 333 -10.72 18.40 20.41
C ASP A 333 -10.37 18.28 18.92
N ASN A 334 -10.96 19.16 18.11
CA ASN A 334 -10.67 19.26 16.67
C ASN A 334 -9.57 20.30 16.34
N SER A 335 -8.88 20.86 17.33
CA SER A 335 -7.78 21.81 17.07
C SER A 335 -6.59 21.15 16.39
N LEU A 336 -5.92 21.92 15.54
CA LEU A 336 -4.76 21.52 14.76
C LEU A 336 -3.49 22.13 15.35
N ASN A 337 -2.55 21.24 15.70
CA ASN A 337 -1.24 21.62 16.22
C ASN A 337 -0.16 21.05 15.32
N HIS A 338 0.30 21.87 14.36
CA HIS A 338 1.37 21.49 13.45
C HIS A 338 2.62 21.08 14.24
N LEU A 339 3.30 20.01 13.81
CA LEU A 339 4.43 19.46 14.56
C LEU A 339 5.47 20.54 14.90
N ALA A 340 5.92 20.54 16.15
CA ALA A 340 6.91 21.49 16.64
C ALA A 340 8.26 21.38 15.87
N VAL A 341 8.63 20.17 15.43
CA VAL A 341 9.83 19.94 14.61
C VAL A 341 9.76 20.62 13.24
N LEU A 342 8.54 20.92 12.76
CA LEU A 342 8.28 21.63 11.51
C LEU A 342 8.08 23.14 11.72
N GLY A 343 8.07 23.61 12.98
CA GLY A 343 7.96 25.02 13.34
C GLY A 343 6.61 25.47 13.88
N GLY A 344 5.68 24.54 14.16
CA GLY A 344 4.36 24.86 14.70
C GLY A 344 3.44 25.58 13.70
N ASN A 345 2.27 26.04 14.16
CA ASN A 345 1.22 26.61 13.29
C ASN A 345 1.68 27.82 12.47
N ALA A 346 2.68 28.57 12.96
CA ALA A 346 3.27 29.70 12.24
C ALA A 346 4.07 29.28 10.98
N ALA A 347 4.41 28.00 10.85
CA ALA A 347 5.19 27.43 9.75
C ALA A 347 4.37 26.42 8.91
N THR A 348 3.03 26.50 8.93
CA THR A 348 2.20 25.69 8.04
C THR A 348 2.47 26.04 6.57
N GLN A 349 2.46 25.01 5.73
CA GLN A 349 2.55 25.21 4.29
C GLN A 349 1.22 25.68 3.74
N LYS A 350 1.27 26.65 2.81
CA LYS A 350 0.09 27.21 2.16
C LYS A 350 0.24 27.23 0.65
N TRP A 351 -0.75 26.69 -0.05
CA TRP A 351 -0.84 26.71 -1.52
C TRP A 351 -2.29 26.73 -2.00
N ILE A 352 -2.48 26.87 -3.32
CA ILE A 352 -3.78 26.79 -3.99
C ILE A 352 -3.97 25.38 -4.54
N THR A 353 -5.01 24.68 -4.07
CA THR A 353 -5.32 23.29 -4.45
C THR A 353 -5.76 23.17 -5.91
N GLN A 354 -5.38 22.05 -6.56
CA GLN A 354 -5.75 21.73 -7.93
C GLN A 354 -6.49 20.39 -8.01
N SER A 355 -7.67 20.35 -8.63
CA SER A 355 -8.52 19.14 -8.71
C SER A 355 -8.22 18.22 -9.89
N TRP A 356 -7.13 18.46 -10.62
CA TRP A 356 -6.84 17.77 -11.87
C TRP A 356 -5.35 17.41 -12.01
N CYS A 357 -4.46 17.91 -11.15
CA CYS A 357 -3.03 17.69 -11.24
C CYS A 357 -2.41 17.34 -9.89
N THR A 358 -2.07 16.06 -9.70
CA THR A 358 -1.33 15.56 -8.53
C THR A 358 -0.02 16.33 -8.32
N ASN A 359 0.75 16.57 -9.39
CA ASN A 359 2.05 17.24 -9.29
C ASN A 359 1.94 18.70 -8.82
N ALA A 360 0.81 19.35 -9.09
CA ALA A 360 0.56 20.71 -8.63
C ALA A 360 0.25 20.77 -7.13
N ASN A 361 -0.26 19.68 -6.56
CA ASN A 361 -0.48 19.55 -5.12
C ASN A 361 0.69 18.88 -4.40
N LEU A 362 1.76 18.48 -5.11
CA LEU A 362 2.85 17.71 -4.53
C LEU A 362 3.85 18.62 -3.82
N HIS A 363 3.89 18.52 -2.50
CA HIS A 363 4.80 19.29 -1.66
C HIS A 363 5.58 18.38 -0.72
N LEU A 364 6.84 18.74 -0.43
CA LEU A 364 7.61 18.13 0.64
C LEU A 364 7.07 18.65 1.97
N LEU A 365 6.45 17.79 2.78
CA LEU A 365 5.78 18.18 4.02
C LEU A 365 6.68 18.04 5.25
N TRP A 366 7.49 16.99 5.29
CA TRP A 366 8.42 16.73 6.37
C TRP A 366 9.71 16.15 5.82
N SER A 367 10.77 16.96 5.73
CA SER A 367 12.07 16.43 5.31
C SER A 367 12.76 15.68 6.45
N ASN A 368 13.30 14.50 6.14
CA ASN A 368 14.08 13.67 7.05
C ASN A 368 13.32 13.41 8.38
N ALA A 369 12.14 12.80 8.29
CA ALA A 369 11.26 12.51 9.41
C ALA A 369 11.86 11.45 10.34
N THR A 370 12.33 11.88 11.52
CA THR A 370 13.03 11.00 12.48
C THR A 370 12.20 10.61 13.70
N GLN A 371 11.05 11.24 13.91
CA GLN A 371 10.21 10.98 15.07
C GLN A 371 9.27 9.81 14.79
N VAL A 372 9.56 8.64 15.37
CA VAL A 372 8.72 7.45 15.26
C VAL A 372 7.33 7.74 15.85
N GLY A 373 6.29 7.31 15.15
CA GLY A 373 4.90 7.51 15.57
C GLY A 373 3.92 7.50 14.41
N ASP A 374 2.66 7.69 14.77
CA ASP A 374 1.52 7.75 13.85
C ASP A 374 1.05 9.21 13.72
N TYR A 375 0.74 9.62 12.50
CA TYR A 375 0.48 11.01 12.14
C TYR A 375 -0.66 11.10 11.10
N ASP A 376 -1.29 12.26 11.06
CA ASP A 376 -2.30 12.62 10.05
C ASP A 376 -1.85 13.89 9.32
N ILE A 377 -2.22 14.00 8.05
CA ILE A 377 -2.13 15.23 7.26
C ILE A 377 -3.52 15.84 7.16
N VAL A 378 -3.66 17.10 7.60
CA VAL A 378 -4.90 17.87 7.52
C VAL A 378 -4.73 19.04 6.57
N VAL A 379 -5.72 19.26 5.70
CA VAL A 379 -5.81 20.39 4.78
C VAL A 379 -6.94 21.29 5.27
N ASP A 380 -6.55 22.37 5.91
CA ASP A 380 -7.41 23.41 6.50
C ASP A 380 -7.69 24.48 5.44
N PHE A 381 -8.94 24.60 5.00
CA PHE A 381 -9.37 25.65 4.08
C PHE A 381 -9.85 26.91 4.78
N GLY A 382 -9.97 26.91 6.12
CA GLY A 382 -10.34 28.04 6.96
C GLY A 382 -11.47 28.88 6.38
N ASN A 383 -11.18 30.12 5.98
CA ASN A 383 -12.18 31.01 5.38
C ASN A 383 -12.57 30.71 3.91
N ASN A 384 -12.15 29.56 3.35
CA ASN A 384 -12.44 29.08 1.99
C ASN A 384 -12.12 30.08 0.86
N SER A 385 -11.03 30.85 1.05
CA SER A 385 -10.57 31.86 0.10
C SER A 385 -10.10 31.23 -1.23
N ALA A 386 -10.40 31.91 -2.35
CA ALA A 386 -9.85 31.57 -3.66
C ALA A 386 -8.41 32.08 -3.87
N THR A 387 -7.87 32.87 -2.93
CA THR A 387 -6.54 33.48 -3.04
C THR A 387 -5.77 33.37 -1.73
N LEU A 388 -4.44 33.25 -1.82
CA LEU A 388 -3.58 33.18 -0.63
C LEU A 388 -3.47 34.50 0.17
N PRO A 389 -3.49 35.69 -0.46
CA PRO A 389 -3.53 36.95 0.29
C PRO A 389 -4.81 37.14 1.12
N GLY A 390 -5.95 36.63 0.64
CA GLY A 390 -7.22 36.68 1.37
C GLY A 390 -7.46 35.49 2.31
N PHE A 391 -6.55 34.53 2.35
CA PHE A 391 -6.70 33.30 3.11
C PHE A 391 -6.38 33.50 4.59
N ALA A 392 -7.29 33.02 5.45
CA ALA A 392 -7.10 32.91 6.88
C ALA A 392 -7.42 31.47 7.29
N GLN A 393 -6.41 30.78 7.84
CA GLN A 393 -6.58 29.50 8.52
C GLN A 393 -7.22 29.74 9.89
N ASP A 394 -7.99 28.79 10.40
CA ASP A 394 -8.59 28.85 11.73
C ASP A 394 -7.99 27.82 12.71
N ASP A 395 -7.07 26.98 12.24
CA ASP A 395 -6.38 25.96 13.04
C ASP A 395 -7.34 24.91 13.61
N HIS A 396 -8.48 24.66 12.98
CA HIS A 396 -9.43 23.60 13.34
C HIS A 396 -9.63 22.65 12.16
N TYR A 397 -10.10 21.45 12.47
CA TYR A 397 -10.59 20.51 11.46
C TYR A 397 -12.11 20.56 11.43
N ASP A 398 -12.65 21.16 10.37
CA ASP A 398 -14.06 21.45 10.18
C ASP A 398 -14.67 20.66 9.03
N MET A 399 -15.63 19.79 9.34
CA MET A 399 -16.35 19.03 8.32
C MET A 399 -17.54 19.82 7.74
N PRO A 400 -17.81 19.72 6.42
CA PRO A 400 -17.08 18.94 5.41
C PRO A 400 -15.97 19.74 4.70
N LEU A 401 -15.66 20.96 5.17
CA LEU A 401 -14.78 21.91 4.51
C LEU A 401 -13.35 21.36 4.40
N ASP A 402 -12.79 20.87 5.50
CA ASP A 402 -11.39 20.44 5.54
C ASP A 402 -11.20 19.01 5.07
N LEU A 403 -9.99 18.70 4.59
CA LEU A 403 -9.60 17.35 4.18
C LEU A 403 -8.64 16.76 5.19
N ILE A 404 -8.62 15.43 5.26
CA ILE A 404 -7.68 14.73 6.11
C ILE A 404 -7.28 13.39 5.47
N ASP A 405 -6.06 12.91 5.73
CA ASP A 405 -5.65 11.56 5.31
C ASP A 405 -5.70 10.48 6.38
N GLY A 406 -5.83 10.89 7.63
CA GLY A 406 -6.13 10.00 8.75
C GLY A 406 -7.36 10.46 9.50
N TYR A 407 -8.24 9.55 9.86
CA TYR A 407 -9.43 9.87 10.66
C TYR A 407 -10.03 8.58 11.22
N LEU A 408 -10.12 7.58 10.35
CA LEU A 408 -10.55 6.22 10.70
C LEU A 408 -9.37 5.36 11.15
N VAL A 409 -8.23 5.55 10.49
CA VAL A 409 -6.93 4.93 10.76
C VAL A 409 -5.85 6.02 10.68
N PRO A 410 -4.63 5.77 11.19
CA PRO A 410 -3.50 6.67 11.00
C PRO A 410 -3.29 7.02 9.53
N GLY A 411 -3.11 8.30 9.22
CA GLY A 411 -2.83 8.75 7.86
C GLY A 411 -1.49 8.27 7.33
N PHE A 412 -0.44 8.35 8.16
CA PHE A 412 0.83 7.70 7.92
C PHE A 412 1.62 7.42 9.20
N ARG A 413 2.64 6.57 9.09
CA ARG A 413 3.51 6.17 10.20
C ARG A 413 4.97 6.42 9.88
N ILE A 414 5.76 6.84 10.87
CA ILE A 414 7.22 6.81 10.81
C ILE A 414 7.68 5.63 11.66
N VAL A 415 8.28 4.61 11.05
CA VAL A 415 8.75 3.39 11.72
C VAL A 415 10.10 2.95 11.14
N PRO A 416 10.94 2.20 11.87
CA PRO A 416 12.10 1.54 11.28
C PRO A 416 11.68 0.44 10.29
N ASP A 417 12.59 -0.01 9.42
CA ASP A 417 12.28 -1.05 8.44
C ASP A 417 12.78 -2.38 8.99
N PRO A 418 11.93 -3.32 9.41
CA PRO A 418 12.42 -4.58 9.95
C PRO A 418 13.24 -5.40 8.93
N ALA A 419 13.15 -5.10 7.63
CA ALA A 419 13.91 -5.79 6.59
C ALA A 419 15.37 -5.29 6.44
N VAL A 420 15.67 -4.07 6.89
CA VAL A 420 17.02 -3.46 6.76
C VAL A 420 17.55 -2.81 8.04
N ASP A 421 16.70 -2.58 9.04
CA ASP A 421 17.06 -2.03 10.35
C ASP A 421 17.97 -3.00 11.11
N THR A 422 18.96 -2.43 11.79
CA THR A 422 19.99 -3.18 12.50
C THR A 422 20.45 -2.41 13.74
N PHE A 423 20.65 -3.12 14.85
CA PHE A 423 21.16 -2.55 16.10
C PHE A 423 22.67 -2.76 16.28
N PHE A 424 23.16 -3.92 15.83
CA PHE A 424 24.57 -4.27 15.92
C PHE A 424 25.22 -4.14 14.54
N THR A 425 26.36 -3.45 14.50
CA THR A 425 27.14 -3.32 13.27
C THR A 425 27.97 -4.57 12.97
N GLN A 426 28.42 -5.27 14.03
CA GLN A 426 29.24 -6.47 13.91
C GLN A 426 28.43 -7.71 14.25
N VAL A 427 28.71 -8.79 13.53
CA VAL A 427 28.10 -10.11 13.72
C VAL A 427 29.23 -11.09 13.97
N GLY A 428 29.11 -11.86 15.05
CA GLY A 428 29.91 -13.05 15.28
C GLY A 428 29.33 -14.23 14.53
N ALA A 429 30.19 -15.09 13.99
CA ALA A 429 29.79 -16.20 13.16
C ALA A 429 30.67 -17.43 13.43
N PHE A 430 30.03 -18.57 13.65
CA PHE A 430 30.71 -19.86 13.71
C PHE A 430 29.77 -20.98 13.28
N SER A 431 30.34 -22.16 13.05
CA SER A 431 29.60 -23.39 12.83
C SER A 431 30.09 -24.44 13.80
N TYR A 432 29.19 -25.30 14.26
CA TYR A 432 29.55 -26.55 14.91
C TYR A 432 29.08 -27.72 14.05
N ASP A 433 29.75 -28.84 14.21
CA ASP A 433 29.48 -30.04 13.43
C ASP A 433 29.55 -31.31 14.29
N SER A 434 29.22 -32.43 13.65
CA SER A 434 29.19 -33.75 14.26
C SER A 434 30.56 -34.25 14.73
N SER A 435 31.67 -33.66 14.31
CA SER A 435 32.98 -34.01 14.89
C SER A 435 33.10 -33.55 16.35
N THR A 436 32.37 -32.49 16.72
CA THR A 436 32.36 -31.94 18.08
C THR A 436 31.08 -32.29 18.85
N GLN A 437 29.93 -32.37 18.16
CA GLN A 437 28.62 -32.59 18.79
C GLN A 437 28.07 -34.01 18.58
N GLY A 438 28.70 -34.83 17.72
CA GLY A 438 28.21 -36.16 17.39
C GLY A 438 26.96 -36.15 16.52
N SER A 439 26.12 -37.17 16.70
CA SER A 439 24.83 -37.31 16.02
C SER A 439 23.74 -37.63 17.03
N VAL A 440 22.48 -37.38 16.64
CA VAL A 440 21.30 -37.78 17.40
C VAL A 440 20.48 -38.78 16.60
N THR A 441 20.04 -39.86 17.24
CA THR A 441 19.03 -40.76 16.68
C THR A 441 17.66 -40.34 17.18
N VAL A 442 16.78 -39.93 16.26
CA VAL A 442 15.39 -39.55 16.55
C VAL A 442 14.45 -40.56 15.92
N ALA A 443 13.35 -40.85 16.60
CA ALA A 443 12.28 -41.67 16.06
C ALA A 443 11.17 -40.78 15.47
N SER A 444 10.59 -41.21 14.36
CA SER A 444 9.38 -40.61 13.80
C SER A 444 8.15 -41.16 14.50
N ASP A 445 7.03 -40.47 14.38
CA ASP A 445 5.75 -40.96 14.89
C ASP A 445 5.23 -42.19 14.09
N TYR A 446 5.89 -42.55 12.99
CA TYR A 446 5.60 -43.73 12.16
C TYR A 446 6.59 -44.87 12.34
N GLY A 447 7.44 -44.82 13.38
CA GLY A 447 8.33 -45.92 13.77
C GLY A 447 9.62 -46.05 12.96
N SER A 448 9.90 -45.14 12.03
CA SER A 448 11.24 -45.02 11.43
C SER A 448 12.19 -44.27 12.37
N SER A 449 13.49 -44.51 12.26
CA SER A 449 14.50 -43.76 13.02
C SER A 449 15.51 -43.12 12.08
N PHE A 450 15.87 -41.88 12.35
CA PHE A 450 16.88 -41.12 11.62
C PHE A 450 18.06 -40.82 12.53
N THR A 451 19.27 -41.13 12.08
CA THR A 451 20.49 -40.67 12.74
C THR A 451 21.00 -39.44 12.00
N VAL A 452 21.06 -38.31 12.71
CA VAL A 452 21.30 -36.99 12.14
C VAL A 452 22.60 -36.41 12.71
N PRO A 453 23.59 -36.11 11.87
CA PRO A 453 24.78 -35.36 12.28
C PRO A 453 24.37 -33.99 12.85
N LEU A 454 24.84 -33.64 14.05
CA LEU A 454 24.48 -32.37 14.69
C LEU A 454 25.37 -31.25 14.15
N ASN A 455 24.96 -30.67 13.02
CA ASN A 455 25.62 -29.53 12.38
C ASN A 455 24.73 -28.29 12.40
N ALA A 456 25.30 -27.10 12.60
CA ALA A 456 24.57 -25.84 12.46
C ALA A 456 25.50 -24.67 12.12
N ASN A 457 24.94 -23.68 11.42
CA ASN A 457 25.51 -22.35 11.33
C ASN A 457 24.90 -21.46 12.40
N VAL A 458 25.73 -20.69 13.10
CA VAL A 458 25.31 -19.79 14.17
C VAL A 458 25.81 -18.38 13.89
N ARG A 459 24.94 -17.40 14.13
CA ARG A 459 25.24 -15.97 14.11
C ARG A 459 24.79 -15.34 15.42
N PHE A 460 25.54 -14.38 15.92
CA PHE A 460 25.23 -13.72 17.18
C PHE A 460 25.72 -12.25 17.19
N PRO A 461 25.14 -11.38 18.03
CA PRO A 461 25.58 -9.99 18.14
C PRO A 461 27.01 -9.92 18.68
N ALA A 462 27.89 -9.12 18.08
CA ALA A 462 29.29 -8.99 18.51
C ALA A 462 29.72 -7.53 18.66
N ASP A 463 30.70 -7.29 19.53
CA ASP A 463 31.30 -5.96 19.72
C ASP A 463 32.48 -5.69 18.76
N ALA A 464 33.05 -6.75 18.18
CA ALA A 464 34.20 -6.67 17.29
C ALA A 464 33.98 -7.50 16.02
N ALA A 465 34.58 -7.04 14.92
CA ALA A 465 34.58 -7.77 13.66
C ALA A 465 35.34 -9.10 13.79
N GLY A 466 34.86 -10.14 13.10
CA GLY A 466 35.53 -11.44 13.05
C GLY A 466 35.42 -12.28 14.32
N ALA A 467 34.42 -12.04 15.17
CA ALA A 467 34.12 -12.91 16.30
C ALA A 467 33.68 -14.31 15.81
N THR A 468 34.29 -15.36 16.35
CA THR A 468 34.09 -16.77 15.95
C THR A 468 33.82 -17.70 17.13
N SER A 469 33.73 -17.18 18.35
CA SER A 469 33.44 -17.96 19.56
C SER A 469 32.25 -17.39 20.32
N PRO A 470 31.36 -18.23 20.90
CA PRO A 470 30.25 -17.80 21.75
C PRO A 470 30.65 -16.84 22.88
N SER A 471 31.86 -16.96 23.42
CA SER A 471 32.38 -16.06 24.48
C SER A 471 32.64 -14.63 24.01
N GLN A 472 32.62 -14.38 22.70
CA GLN A 472 32.79 -13.07 22.08
C GLN A 472 31.45 -12.40 21.76
N ILE A 473 30.33 -12.95 22.26
CA ILE A 473 29.03 -12.29 22.18
C ILE A 473 29.07 -10.92 22.84
N SER A 474 28.34 -9.96 22.24
CA SER A 474 28.33 -8.59 22.71
C SER A 474 27.91 -8.48 24.17
N ALA A 475 28.61 -7.62 24.92
CA ALA A 475 28.27 -7.32 26.31
C ALA A 475 27.16 -6.25 26.43
N ALA A 476 26.60 -5.77 25.32
CA ALA A 476 25.57 -4.72 25.31
C ALA A 476 24.26 -5.16 25.99
N GLN A 477 24.01 -6.47 26.08
CA GLN A 477 22.89 -7.06 26.81
C GLN A 477 23.37 -8.24 27.65
N SER A 478 22.72 -8.49 28.79
CA SER A 478 23.06 -9.63 29.65
C SER A 478 22.74 -10.98 29.01
N SER A 479 21.69 -11.02 28.18
CA SER A 479 21.23 -12.21 27.47
C SER A 479 20.42 -11.81 26.23
N TYR A 480 20.39 -12.68 25.23
CA TYR A 480 19.72 -12.48 23.96
C TYR A 480 18.70 -13.60 23.70
N PRO A 481 17.51 -13.30 23.12
CA PRO A 481 16.59 -14.35 22.69
C PRO A 481 17.24 -15.24 21.62
N VAL A 482 16.87 -16.52 21.63
CA VAL A 482 17.42 -17.54 20.72
C VAL A 482 16.42 -17.81 19.60
N VAL A 483 16.88 -17.77 18.34
CA VAL A 483 16.08 -18.09 17.16
C VAL A 483 16.68 -19.27 16.42
N VAL A 484 15.89 -20.31 16.13
CA VAL A 484 16.35 -21.49 15.40
C VAL A 484 15.55 -21.72 14.13
N LEU A 485 16.24 -21.90 13.00
CA LEU A 485 15.70 -22.13 11.67
C LEU A 485 15.82 -23.61 11.30
N VAL A 486 14.69 -24.21 10.93
CA VAL A 486 14.55 -25.62 10.56
C VAL A 486 14.25 -25.71 9.06
N HIS A 487 15.22 -26.14 8.25
CA HIS A 487 15.00 -26.19 6.80
C HIS A 487 14.08 -27.34 6.37
N GLY A 488 13.63 -27.26 5.12
CA GLY A 488 12.75 -28.23 4.46
C GLY A 488 13.46 -29.49 3.96
N ASN A 489 12.73 -30.27 3.17
CA ASN A 489 13.31 -31.41 2.46
C ASN A 489 13.99 -30.93 1.18
N SER A 490 15.17 -31.46 0.88
CA SER A 490 15.86 -31.17 -0.37
C SER A 490 16.87 -32.29 -0.68
N SER A 491 17.47 -32.25 -1.86
CA SER A 491 18.64 -33.05 -2.23
C SER A 491 19.97 -32.46 -1.72
N HIS A 492 19.94 -31.26 -1.12
CA HIS A 492 21.11 -30.49 -0.69
C HIS A 492 21.42 -30.73 0.79
N ILE A 493 22.55 -31.39 1.07
CA ILE A 493 23.01 -31.67 2.44
C ILE A 493 23.37 -30.39 3.22
N ASP A 494 23.69 -29.33 2.49
CA ASP A 494 24.10 -28.00 2.96
C ASP A 494 22.95 -26.99 3.02
N SER A 495 21.70 -27.43 2.91
CA SER A 495 20.50 -26.56 2.93
C SER A 495 20.44 -25.57 4.09
N TYR A 496 20.96 -25.95 5.26
CA TYR A 496 21.00 -25.08 6.44
C TYR A 496 21.84 -23.80 6.24
N GLN A 497 22.81 -23.83 5.31
CA GLN A 497 23.65 -22.67 4.99
C GLN A 497 22.91 -21.61 4.17
N GLY A 498 21.82 -21.99 3.49
CA GLY A 498 21.04 -21.10 2.63
C GLY A 498 20.27 -19.99 3.35
N TYR A 499 20.29 -19.98 4.69
CA TYR A 499 19.69 -18.94 5.52
C TYR A 499 20.71 -18.01 6.18
N ASP A 500 22.00 -18.12 5.86
CA ASP A 500 23.04 -17.28 6.47
C ASP A 500 22.72 -15.78 6.35
N TYR A 501 22.11 -15.35 5.23
CA TYR A 501 21.67 -13.96 5.02
C TYR A 501 20.63 -13.48 6.04
N LEU A 502 19.80 -14.40 6.56
CA LEU A 502 18.76 -14.16 7.55
C LEU A 502 19.33 -14.30 8.96
N LEU A 503 20.20 -15.28 9.22
CA LEU A 503 20.92 -15.39 10.49
C LEU A 503 21.74 -14.13 10.78
N ASP A 504 22.46 -13.63 9.77
CA ASP A 504 23.21 -12.38 9.86
C ASP A 504 22.31 -11.19 10.22
N HIS A 505 21.11 -11.12 9.62
CA HIS A 505 20.16 -10.04 9.86
C HIS A 505 19.54 -10.11 11.26
N LEU A 506 19.19 -11.32 11.72
CA LEU A 506 18.67 -11.56 13.07
C LEU A 506 19.74 -11.26 14.13
N ALA A 507 20.99 -11.67 13.91
CA ALA A 507 22.11 -11.32 14.79
C ALA A 507 22.30 -9.81 14.89
N ARG A 508 22.21 -9.08 13.78
CA ARG A 508 22.23 -7.61 13.79
C ARG A 508 21.05 -7.00 14.53
N ASN A 509 19.94 -7.72 14.68
CA ASN A 509 18.76 -7.29 15.44
C ASN A 509 18.74 -7.74 16.91
N GLY A 510 19.85 -8.35 17.39
CA GLY A 510 19.99 -8.74 18.79
C GLY A 510 19.47 -10.14 19.10
N PHE A 511 19.61 -11.09 18.19
CA PHE A 511 19.26 -12.49 18.41
C PHE A 511 20.48 -13.40 18.32
N ILE A 512 20.54 -14.45 19.15
CA ILE A 512 21.39 -15.61 18.86
C ILE A 512 20.62 -16.45 17.84
N ALA A 513 21.08 -16.50 16.60
CA ALA A 513 20.37 -17.12 15.50
C ALA A 513 21.14 -18.35 14.97
N ALA A 514 20.46 -19.48 14.82
CA ALA A 514 21.05 -20.70 14.29
C ALA A 514 20.19 -21.33 13.18
N SER A 515 20.84 -21.89 12.16
CA SER A 515 20.20 -22.72 11.13
C SER A 515 20.78 -24.13 11.22
N ILE A 516 19.91 -25.11 11.44
CA ILE A 516 20.31 -26.48 11.81
C ILE A 516 20.27 -27.41 10.60
N HIS A 517 21.21 -28.35 10.53
CA HIS A 517 21.26 -29.38 9.49
C HIS A 517 20.23 -30.47 9.73
N LEU A 518 19.52 -30.84 8.66
CA LEU A 518 18.62 -31.98 8.60
C LEU A 518 18.99 -32.86 7.40
N GLN A 519 18.74 -34.16 7.53
CA GLN A 519 18.92 -35.14 6.47
C GLN A 519 17.76 -35.13 5.46
N PRO A 520 18.02 -35.44 4.18
CA PRO A 520 16.98 -35.70 3.19
C PRO A 520 16.03 -36.81 3.65
N GLY A 521 14.74 -36.65 3.34
CA GLY A 521 13.69 -37.63 3.66
C GLY A 521 13.11 -37.53 5.06
N GLN A 522 13.74 -36.79 5.99
CA GLN A 522 13.20 -36.60 7.35
C GLN A 522 11.81 -35.94 7.33
N GLN A 523 10.95 -36.42 8.23
CA GLN A 523 9.58 -35.94 8.40
C GLN A 523 9.51 -34.83 9.47
N GLY A 524 8.31 -34.28 9.69
CA GLY A 524 8.09 -33.19 10.65
C GLY A 524 8.53 -33.51 12.07
N THR A 525 8.11 -34.65 12.63
CA THR A 525 8.44 -35.06 14.01
C THR A 525 9.94 -35.29 14.22
N ASP A 526 10.62 -35.91 13.25
CA ASP A 526 12.07 -36.14 13.31
C ASP A 526 12.82 -34.80 13.42
N ARG A 527 12.44 -33.84 12.57
CA ARG A 527 13.01 -32.49 12.55
C ARG A 527 12.76 -31.75 13.86
N ALA A 528 11.57 -31.89 14.45
CA ALA A 528 11.23 -31.29 15.74
C ALA A 528 12.09 -31.84 16.90
N ARG A 529 12.36 -33.15 16.93
CA ARG A 529 13.23 -33.77 17.94
C ARG A 529 14.72 -33.44 17.73
N VAL A 530 15.16 -33.29 16.48
CA VAL A 530 16.52 -32.78 16.18
C VAL A 530 16.67 -31.34 16.67
N LEU A 531 15.67 -30.48 16.44
CA LEU A 531 15.64 -29.10 16.96
C LEU A 531 15.87 -29.04 18.48
N ARG A 532 15.23 -29.91 19.28
CA ARG A 532 15.45 -29.99 20.73
C ARG A 532 16.93 -30.22 21.09
N SER A 533 17.62 -31.05 20.34
CA SER A 533 19.04 -31.35 20.57
C SER A 533 19.91 -30.13 20.30
N HIS A 534 19.62 -29.39 19.23
CA HIS A 534 20.32 -28.15 18.91
C HIS A 534 20.04 -27.03 19.93
N LEU A 535 18.83 -26.92 20.49
CA LEU A 535 18.56 -26.00 21.59
C LEU A 535 19.47 -26.29 22.79
N SER A 536 19.61 -27.56 23.15
CA SER A 536 20.49 -27.96 24.27
C SER A 536 21.96 -27.58 24.03
N ILE A 537 22.45 -27.76 22.79
CA ILE A 537 23.80 -27.35 22.38
C ILE A 537 23.98 -25.84 22.47
N LEU A 538 23.05 -25.06 21.90
CA LEU A 538 23.14 -23.60 21.85
C LEU A 538 23.14 -22.99 23.27
N PHE A 539 22.24 -23.45 24.14
CA PHE A 539 22.22 -23.00 25.54
C PHE A 539 23.47 -23.42 26.31
N GLY A 540 24.04 -24.59 26.02
CA GLY A 540 25.33 -25.00 26.58
C GLY A 540 26.50 -24.11 26.12
N MET A 541 26.52 -23.71 24.85
CA MET A 541 27.57 -22.88 24.27
C MET A 541 27.53 -21.42 24.73
N PHE A 542 26.35 -20.82 24.80
CA PHE A 542 26.18 -19.41 25.17
C PHE A 542 25.92 -19.21 26.67
N GLY A 543 25.61 -20.28 27.42
CA GLY A 543 25.36 -20.21 28.85
C GLY A 543 24.29 -19.19 29.21
N THR A 544 24.60 -18.30 30.17
CA THR A 544 23.68 -17.25 30.63
C THR A 544 23.34 -16.20 29.57
N HIS A 545 24.10 -16.12 28.47
CA HIS A 545 23.78 -15.20 27.37
C HIS A 545 22.63 -15.71 26.48
N ALA A 546 22.28 -16.99 26.52
CA ALA A 546 21.08 -17.51 25.85
C ALA A 546 19.86 -17.36 26.75
N ALA A 547 18.96 -16.44 26.41
CA ALA A 547 17.70 -16.29 27.13
C ALA A 547 16.75 -17.43 26.76
N ASN A 548 16.09 -18.05 27.75
CA ASN A 548 14.98 -18.99 27.52
C ASN A 548 13.72 -18.21 27.12
N ASN A 549 13.79 -17.61 25.94
CA ASN A 549 12.77 -16.88 25.23
C ASN A 549 13.05 -17.11 23.74
N ILE A 550 12.37 -18.10 23.17
CA ILE A 550 12.79 -18.77 21.94
C ILE A 550 11.81 -18.50 20.80
N GLY A 551 12.36 -18.11 19.65
CA GLY A 551 11.66 -18.11 18.37
C GLY A 551 12.07 -19.31 17.52
N ILE A 552 11.13 -19.89 16.79
CA ILE A 552 11.43 -20.95 15.82
C ILE A 552 10.81 -20.62 14.47
N MET A 553 11.59 -20.83 13.41
CA MET A 553 11.13 -20.73 12.03
C MET A 553 11.37 -22.06 11.33
N GLY A 554 10.44 -22.49 10.49
CA GLY A 554 10.62 -23.67 9.67
C GLY A 554 10.18 -23.45 8.22
N HIS A 555 10.89 -24.03 7.26
CA HIS A 555 10.54 -23.98 5.83
C HIS A 555 10.04 -25.36 5.33
N SER A 556 8.94 -25.43 4.56
CA SER A 556 8.43 -26.68 3.97
C SER A 556 8.09 -27.70 5.05
N ARG A 557 8.64 -28.91 5.01
CA ARG A 557 8.54 -29.89 6.10
C ARG A 557 9.07 -29.38 7.44
N GLY A 558 10.05 -28.48 7.42
CA GLY A 558 10.53 -27.78 8.61
C GLY A 558 9.45 -26.83 9.17
N GLY A 559 8.63 -26.24 8.31
CA GLY A 559 7.52 -25.37 8.69
C GLY A 559 6.40 -26.12 9.41
N GLU A 560 6.16 -27.39 9.06
CA GLU A 560 5.31 -28.29 9.85
C GLU A 560 6.00 -28.70 11.15
N ALA A 561 7.31 -28.99 11.08
CA ALA A 561 8.11 -29.43 12.24
C ALA A 561 8.10 -28.42 13.40
N VAL A 562 8.12 -27.12 13.12
CA VAL A 562 8.10 -26.11 14.19
C VAL A 562 6.75 -26.03 14.90
N VAL A 563 5.65 -26.35 14.23
CA VAL A 563 4.33 -26.50 14.86
C VAL A 563 4.35 -27.74 15.75
N ILE A 564 4.79 -28.89 15.21
CA ILE A 564 4.95 -30.16 15.96
C ILE A 564 5.84 -29.96 17.21
N ALA A 565 6.92 -29.19 17.09
CA ALA A 565 7.86 -28.94 18.18
C ALA A 565 7.18 -28.27 19.38
N THR A 566 6.17 -27.43 19.20
CA THR A 566 5.45 -26.81 20.33
C THR A 566 4.64 -27.83 21.13
N ARG A 567 3.96 -28.75 20.43
CA ARG A 567 3.24 -29.87 21.04
C ARG A 567 4.23 -30.76 21.80
N LEU A 568 5.31 -31.18 21.16
CA LEU A 568 6.31 -32.05 21.79
C LEU A 568 7.01 -31.37 22.97
N ASN A 569 7.31 -30.07 22.88
CA ASN A 569 7.87 -29.28 23.98
C ASN A 569 7.00 -29.37 25.25
N GLN A 570 5.67 -29.34 25.07
CA GLN A 570 4.71 -29.51 26.16
C GLN A 570 4.57 -30.99 26.60
N GLN A 571 4.34 -31.91 25.66
CA GLN A 571 4.03 -33.32 25.95
C GLN A 571 5.21 -34.10 26.52
N GLU A 572 6.43 -33.82 26.03
CA GLU A 572 7.66 -34.46 26.46
C GLU A 572 8.44 -33.61 27.49
N ALA A 573 7.83 -32.52 28.00
CA ALA A 573 8.37 -31.64 29.03
C ALA A 573 9.81 -31.15 28.74
N TRP A 574 10.07 -30.63 27.53
CA TRP A 574 11.41 -30.19 27.15
C TRP A 574 11.90 -28.96 27.93
N GLY A 575 10.98 -28.16 28.49
CA GLY A 575 11.31 -26.99 29.33
C GLY A 575 11.71 -25.72 28.56
N TRP A 576 11.52 -25.70 27.24
CA TRP A 576 11.84 -24.53 26.40
C TRP A 576 10.67 -23.55 26.31
N ASN A 577 10.97 -22.27 26.47
CA ASN A 577 9.96 -21.21 26.38
C ASN A 577 9.86 -20.67 24.95
N ILE A 578 9.15 -21.42 24.10
CA ILE A 578 8.90 -21.04 22.70
C ILE A 578 7.77 -20.00 22.69
N ASN A 579 8.04 -18.78 22.24
CA ASN A 579 7.08 -17.65 22.28
C ASN A 579 6.74 -17.08 20.89
N ALA A 580 7.38 -17.56 19.83
CA ALA A 580 7.11 -17.12 18.46
C ALA A 580 7.38 -18.26 17.47
N VAL A 581 6.37 -18.61 16.65
CA VAL A 581 6.46 -19.69 15.66
C VAL A 581 6.18 -19.15 14.26
N ILE A 582 7.08 -19.43 13.32
CA ILE A 582 6.94 -19.03 11.92
C ILE A 582 7.02 -20.27 11.02
N SER A 583 6.02 -20.47 10.17
CA SER A 583 6.04 -21.45 9.10
C SER A 583 6.18 -20.75 7.74
N LEU A 584 7.30 -20.95 7.07
CA LEU A 584 7.53 -20.53 5.70
C LEU A 584 7.17 -21.66 4.75
N ALA A 585 6.26 -21.41 3.81
CA ALA A 585 5.77 -22.34 2.81
C ALA A 585 5.60 -23.78 3.35
N PRO A 586 4.92 -23.98 4.50
CA PRO A 586 4.95 -25.26 5.19
C PRO A 586 4.15 -26.34 4.45
N THR A 587 4.53 -27.59 4.68
CA THR A 587 3.67 -28.74 4.41
C THR A 587 2.65 -28.91 5.54
N ASN A 588 1.66 -29.77 5.30
CA ASN A 588 0.81 -30.36 6.33
C ASN A 588 0.60 -31.86 6.04
N GLN A 589 1.68 -32.62 5.93
CA GLN A 589 1.67 -33.98 5.35
C GLN A 589 1.67 -35.10 6.40
N TYR A 590 2.03 -34.83 7.65
CA TYR A 590 2.30 -35.86 8.64
C TYR A 590 1.23 -35.90 9.72
N THR A 591 1.22 -34.88 10.57
CA THR A 591 0.54 -34.97 11.87
C THR A 591 -0.81 -34.26 11.92
N ALA A 592 -1.15 -33.50 10.87
CA ALA A 592 -2.38 -32.70 10.80
C ALA A 592 -2.61 -31.89 12.09
N GLU A 593 -1.56 -31.24 12.59
CA GLU A 593 -1.55 -30.65 13.93
C GLU A 593 -2.69 -29.66 14.14
N HIS A 594 -3.33 -29.75 15.32
CA HIS A 594 -4.18 -28.69 15.85
C HIS A 594 -3.32 -27.78 16.73
N PHE A 595 -2.96 -26.61 16.20
CA PHE A 595 -2.07 -25.66 16.88
C PHE A 595 -2.86 -24.71 17.80
N GLY A 596 -3.44 -25.26 18.87
CA GLY A 596 -4.34 -24.57 19.79
C GLY A 596 -4.17 -24.98 21.25
N GLY A 597 -4.95 -24.38 22.15
CA GLY A 597 -5.00 -24.74 23.56
C GLY A 597 -3.63 -24.63 24.26
N ALA A 598 -3.20 -25.70 24.96
CA ALA A 598 -2.05 -25.68 25.86
C ALA A 598 -0.70 -25.36 25.17
N TRP A 599 -0.57 -25.63 23.87
CA TRP A 599 0.64 -25.36 23.10
C TRP A 599 0.46 -24.28 22.03
N ALA A 600 -0.69 -23.58 22.02
CA ALA A 600 -0.88 -22.42 21.14
C ALA A 600 0.20 -21.36 21.39
N ARG A 601 0.76 -20.80 20.32
CA ARG A 601 1.69 -19.66 20.38
C ARG A 601 1.34 -18.66 19.29
N PRO A 602 1.82 -17.40 19.38
CA PRO A 602 1.73 -16.50 18.26
C PRO A 602 2.27 -17.16 17.00
N TYR A 603 1.50 -17.10 15.92
CA TYR A 603 1.78 -17.85 14.70
C TYR A 603 1.82 -16.97 13.45
N LEU A 604 2.85 -17.14 12.63
CA LEU A 604 2.95 -16.54 11.31
C LEU A 604 3.15 -17.62 10.24
N VAL A 605 2.32 -17.59 9.21
CA VAL A 605 2.54 -18.34 7.98
C VAL A 605 2.93 -17.38 6.86
N ILE A 606 4.00 -17.68 6.13
CA ILE A 606 4.34 -16.98 4.88
C ILE A 606 4.20 -17.97 3.75
N TYR A 607 3.37 -17.68 2.75
CA TYR A 607 3.05 -18.61 1.67
C TYR A 607 3.03 -17.94 0.31
N GLY A 608 3.63 -18.55 -0.71
CA GLY A 608 3.71 -17.99 -2.06
C GLY A 608 2.59 -18.46 -2.98
N SER A 609 2.03 -17.56 -3.81
CA SER A 609 1.04 -17.96 -4.82
C SER A 609 1.64 -18.78 -5.97
N LEU A 610 2.95 -18.65 -6.19
CA LEU A 610 3.76 -19.43 -7.14
C LEU A 610 4.60 -20.49 -6.43
N ASP A 611 4.17 -20.96 -5.25
CA ASP A 611 4.78 -22.15 -4.65
C ASP A 611 4.67 -23.32 -5.65
N GLY A 612 5.84 -23.86 -6.02
CA GLY A 612 6.00 -24.92 -7.00
C GLY A 612 6.13 -26.29 -6.37
N ASP A 613 6.53 -26.39 -5.11
CA ASP A 613 6.74 -27.67 -4.41
C ASP A 613 5.47 -28.08 -3.65
N VAL A 614 4.88 -27.15 -2.93
CA VAL A 614 3.63 -27.31 -2.18
C VAL A 614 2.47 -26.63 -2.94
N GLY A 615 2.32 -26.93 -4.23
CA GLY A 615 1.45 -26.15 -5.12
C GLY A 615 -0.07 -26.37 -5.03
N GLY A 616 -0.57 -27.42 -4.36
CA GLY A 616 -2.00 -27.80 -4.37
C GLY A 616 -2.92 -27.10 -3.35
N ILE A 617 -4.19 -27.51 -3.26
CA ILE A 617 -5.18 -26.96 -2.30
C ILE A 617 -5.16 -27.65 -0.92
N GLY A 618 -4.46 -28.78 -0.76
CA GLY A 618 -4.38 -29.54 0.48
C GLY A 618 -2.95 -29.94 0.85
N ASN A 619 -2.75 -30.34 2.10
CA ASN A 619 -1.43 -30.57 2.72
C ASN A 619 -0.51 -29.34 2.69
N THR A 620 -1.10 -28.15 2.85
CA THR A 620 -0.42 -26.84 2.73
C THR A 620 -0.49 -26.05 4.04
N GLY A 621 0.16 -24.89 4.07
CA GLY A 621 0.12 -23.97 5.20
C GLY A 621 -1.25 -23.36 5.51
N PHE A 622 -2.19 -23.38 4.55
CA PHE A 622 -3.57 -22.93 4.81
C PHE A 622 -4.23 -23.79 5.88
N GLU A 623 -4.01 -25.10 5.84
CA GLU A 623 -4.60 -26.04 6.79
C GLU A 623 -4.01 -25.91 8.20
N LEU A 624 -2.71 -25.61 8.30
CA LEU A 624 -2.06 -25.31 9.58
C LEU A 624 -2.58 -23.99 10.17
N TYR A 625 -2.79 -22.98 9.33
CA TYR A 625 -3.37 -21.70 9.75
C TYR A 625 -4.83 -21.86 10.22
N ASP A 626 -5.64 -22.59 9.46
CA ASP A 626 -7.06 -22.84 9.79
C ASP A 626 -7.20 -23.58 11.12
N ARG A 627 -6.35 -24.58 11.39
CA ARG A 627 -6.36 -25.33 12.67
C ARG A 627 -5.65 -24.62 13.83
N ALA A 628 -4.96 -23.51 13.60
CA ALA A 628 -4.36 -22.72 14.66
C ALA A 628 -5.42 -21.89 15.40
N SER A 629 -5.34 -21.79 16.73
CA SER A 629 -6.32 -21.05 17.53
C SER A 629 -5.75 -20.63 18.89
N SER A 630 -6.55 -19.92 19.70
CA SER A 630 -6.23 -19.49 21.08
C SER A 630 -5.13 -18.43 21.24
N MET A 631 -4.38 -18.12 20.19
CA MET A 631 -3.34 -17.08 20.13
C MET A 631 -3.45 -16.31 18.81
N LYS A 632 -2.89 -15.10 18.77
CA LYS A 632 -2.86 -14.29 17.54
C LYS A 632 -2.16 -15.07 16.41
N LYS A 633 -2.82 -15.18 15.26
CA LYS A 633 -2.24 -15.81 14.06
C LYS A 633 -2.35 -14.89 12.85
N SER A 634 -1.39 -14.99 11.95
CA SER A 634 -1.36 -14.25 10.70
C SER A 634 -0.85 -15.14 9.56
N MET A 635 -1.38 -14.96 8.36
CA MET A 635 -0.81 -15.52 7.13
C MET A 635 -0.54 -14.38 6.15
N ALA A 636 0.70 -14.25 5.70
CA ALA A 636 1.06 -13.43 4.55
C ALA A 636 1.05 -14.29 3.27
N PHE A 637 0.01 -14.13 2.45
CA PHE A 637 -0.07 -14.77 1.13
C PHE A 637 0.54 -13.85 0.08
N VAL A 638 1.76 -14.19 -0.34
CA VAL A 638 2.61 -13.38 -1.20
C VAL A 638 2.40 -13.77 -2.65
N TYR A 639 1.77 -12.89 -3.42
CA TYR A 639 1.61 -13.10 -4.85
C TYR A 639 2.98 -13.12 -5.53
N ARG A 640 3.17 -14.08 -6.45
CA ARG A 640 4.38 -14.31 -7.25
C ARG A 640 5.60 -14.83 -6.48
N ALA A 641 5.52 -15.09 -5.18
CA ALA A 641 6.58 -15.80 -4.47
C ALA A 641 6.55 -17.31 -4.77
N CYS A 642 7.72 -17.91 -4.96
CA CYS A 642 7.90 -19.35 -5.10
C CYS A 642 8.48 -19.96 -3.81
N HIS A 643 8.64 -21.29 -3.79
CA HIS A 643 9.10 -22.05 -2.64
C HIS A 643 10.59 -21.80 -2.37
N ASP A 644 11.44 -22.01 -3.39
CA ASP A 644 12.88 -22.19 -3.15
C ASP A 644 13.68 -20.91 -2.92
N ARG A 645 13.26 -19.78 -3.47
CA ARG A 645 14.06 -18.53 -3.49
C ARG A 645 14.30 -17.91 -2.12
N PHE A 646 13.61 -18.38 -1.08
CA PHE A 646 13.90 -18.00 0.30
C PHE A 646 15.19 -18.63 0.85
N ASN A 647 15.69 -19.71 0.23
CA ASN A 647 16.91 -20.39 0.60
C ASN A 647 17.96 -20.22 -0.52
N THR A 648 19.11 -19.63 -0.21
CA THR A 648 20.11 -19.30 -1.24
C THR A 648 20.86 -20.51 -1.81
N VAL A 649 20.77 -21.68 -1.17
CA VAL A 649 21.32 -22.94 -1.69
C VAL A 649 20.35 -23.57 -2.70
N TRP A 650 19.04 -23.48 -2.46
CA TRP A 650 18.02 -24.03 -3.36
C TRP A 650 17.81 -23.16 -4.60
N GLY A 651 17.80 -21.83 -4.41
CA GLY A 651 17.77 -20.86 -5.51
C GLY A 651 16.52 -20.99 -6.38
N ASP A 652 16.71 -21.29 -7.67
CA ASP A 652 15.65 -21.44 -8.67
C ASP A 652 15.22 -22.91 -8.84
N GLY A 653 15.43 -23.77 -7.84
CA GLY A 653 15.14 -25.20 -7.93
C GLY A 653 13.73 -25.52 -8.46
N ASP A 654 12.71 -24.83 -7.94
CA ASP A 654 11.31 -24.89 -8.38
C ASP A 654 11.11 -24.80 -9.90
N PHE A 655 12.03 -24.18 -10.65
CA PHE A 655 11.87 -23.98 -12.09
C PHE A 655 12.16 -25.27 -12.88
N TYR A 656 12.88 -26.20 -12.26
CA TYR A 656 13.33 -27.44 -12.89
C TYR A 656 12.65 -28.69 -12.35
N PHE A 657 12.12 -28.64 -11.12
CA PHE A 657 11.42 -29.77 -10.51
C PHE A 657 10.04 -29.42 -9.92
N GLY A 658 9.68 -28.13 -9.87
CA GLY A 658 8.42 -27.66 -9.29
C GLY A 658 7.27 -27.57 -10.31
N GLN A 659 6.11 -27.19 -9.80
CA GLN A 659 4.86 -27.05 -10.53
C GLN A 659 4.70 -25.65 -11.17
N LEU A 660 5.74 -25.17 -11.86
CA LEU A 660 5.75 -23.85 -12.50
C LEU A 660 5.87 -23.96 -14.02
N THR A 661 4.88 -23.40 -14.72
CA THR A 661 4.96 -23.25 -16.18
C THR A 661 5.98 -22.17 -16.56
N PRO A 662 6.44 -22.10 -17.82
CA PRO A 662 7.32 -21.00 -18.26
C PRO A 662 6.73 -19.61 -18.03
N ALA A 663 5.40 -19.47 -18.12
CA ALA A 663 4.72 -18.21 -17.82
C ALA A 663 4.77 -17.87 -16.32
N ASP A 664 4.59 -18.87 -15.45
CA ASP A 664 4.74 -18.69 -14.00
C ASP A 664 6.18 -18.31 -13.65
N GLN A 665 7.18 -19.01 -14.20
CA GLN A 665 8.61 -18.76 -13.97
C GLN A 665 8.99 -17.30 -14.32
N ALA A 666 8.45 -16.77 -15.42
CA ALA A 666 8.67 -15.39 -15.83
C ALA A 666 8.02 -14.36 -14.88
N ALA A 667 7.00 -14.76 -14.12
CA ALA A 667 6.31 -13.91 -13.16
C ALA A 667 6.92 -13.96 -11.75
N VAL A 668 7.71 -14.97 -11.40
CA VAL A 668 8.26 -15.17 -10.04
C VAL A 668 9.07 -13.95 -9.58
N LEU A 669 8.82 -13.51 -8.34
CA LEU A 669 9.56 -12.41 -7.70
C LEU A 669 11.06 -12.70 -7.63
N SER A 670 11.89 -11.65 -7.67
CA SER A 670 13.34 -11.81 -7.59
C SER A 670 13.80 -12.51 -6.29
N ALA A 671 14.98 -13.14 -6.30
CA ALA A 671 15.56 -13.71 -5.08
C ALA A 671 15.77 -12.64 -3.98
N ASN A 672 16.11 -11.41 -4.36
CA ASN A 672 16.24 -10.29 -3.42
C ASN A 672 14.89 -9.95 -2.77
N SER A 673 13.79 -9.95 -3.53
CA SER A 673 12.44 -9.72 -2.99
C SER A 673 12.07 -10.80 -1.97
N HIS A 674 12.33 -12.08 -2.25
CA HIS A 674 12.12 -13.19 -1.30
C HIS A 674 12.91 -12.99 0.00
N GLN A 675 14.20 -12.64 -0.10
CA GLN A 675 15.04 -12.38 1.07
C GLN A 675 14.57 -11.17 1.88
N LEU A 676 14.10 -10.09 1.24
CA LEU A 676 13.55 -8.93 1.91
C LEU A 676 12.22 -9.24 2.61
N ILE A 677 11.35 -10.06 2.00
CA ILE A 677 10.13 -10.55 2.66
C ILE A 677 10.49 -11.33 3.92
N ALA A 678 11.41 -12.29 3.82
CA ALA A 678 11.85 -13.08 4.97
C ALA A 678 12.46 -12.20 6.07
N ARG A 679 13.38 -11.29 5.73
CA ARG A 679 13.96 -10.36 6.70
C ARG A 679 12.89 -9.48 7.35
N GLY A 680 12.01 -8.86 6.55
CA GLY A 680 10.98 -7.94 7.02
C GLY A 680 9.99 -8.60 7.96
N TYR A 681 9.28 -9.62 7.48
CA TYR A 681 8.21 -10.25 8.25
C TYR A 681 8.73 -11.07 9.44
N MET A 682 9.81 -11.85 9.26
CA MET A 682 10.30 -12.72 10.34
C MET A 682 10.97 -11.92 11.45
N THR A 683 11.75 -10.89 11.11
CA THR A 683 12.40 -10.04 12.12
C THR A 683 11.37 -9.19 12.87
N ALA A 684 10.39 -8.62 12.18
CA ALA A 684 9.27 -7.92 12.81
C ALA A 684 8.56 -8.83 13.82
N PHE A 685 8.26 -10.07 13.42
CA PHE A 685 7.52 -11.02 14.24
C PHE A 685 8.31 -11.42 15.49
N PHE A 686 9.59 -11.77 15.32
CA PHE A 686 10.44 -12.08 16.47
C PHE A 686 10.68 -10.87 17.37
N ARG A 687 10.83 -9.66 16.84
CA ARG A 687 10.96 -8.44 17.65
C ARG A 687 9.68 -8.17 18.45
N GLN A 688 8.51 -8.35 17.83
CA GLN A 688 7.23 -8.18 18.53
C GLN A 688 7.10 -9.13 19.72
N TYR A 689 7.30 -10.43 19.52
CA TYR A 689 6.99 -11.43 20.55
C TYR A 689 8.16 -11.77 21.47
N LEU A 690 9.41 -11.64 21.04
CA LEU A 690 10.58 -11.94 21.86
C LEU A 690 11.18 -10.69 22.52
N LYS A 691 10.90 -9.49 22.01
CA LYS A 691 11.40 -8.22 22.58
C LYS A 691 10.29 -7.27 23.03
N GLY A 692 9.02 -7.62 22.83
CA GLY A 692 7.88 -6.80 23.24
C GLY A 692 7.69 -5.54 22.39
N GLU A 693 8.22 -5.51 21.17
CA GLU A 693 8.15 -4.35 20.28
C GLU A 693 6.82 -4.34 19.50
N THR A 694 5.78 -3.72 20.07
CA THR A 694 4.41 -3.79 19.52
C THR A 694 4.19 -2.94 18.27
N GLN A 695 5.12 -2.05 17.89
CA GLN A 695 4.96 -1.20 16.70
C GLN A 695 4.87 -1.97 15.38
N TRP A 696 5.19 -3.27 15.38
CA TRP A 696 5.16 -4.15 14.22
C TRP A 696 3.80 -4.80 13.97
N GLU A 697 2.84 -4.65 14.90
CA GLU A 697 1.57 -5.37 14.86
C GLU A 697 0.75 -5.13 13.59
N GLY A 698 0.79 -3.90 13.06
CA GLY A 698 0.11 -3.53 11.82
C GLY A 698 0.55 -4.35 10.60
N ILE A 699 1.80 -4.87 10.56
CA ILE A 699 2.24 -5.77 9.47
C ILE A 699 1.38 -7.03 9.45
N PHE A 700 1.14 -7.62 10.62
CA PHE A 700 0.44 -8.90 10.75
C PHE A 700 -1.08 -8.79 10.63
N ARG A 701 -1.60 -7.58 10.81
CA ARG A 701 -2.99 -7.20 10.51
C ARG A 701 -3.22 -6.84 9.05
N GLY A 702 -2.16 -6.73 8.24
CA GLY A 702 -2.25 -6.30 6.83
C GLY A 702 -2.36 -4.79 6.64
N GLU A 703 -2.16 -3.98 7.68
CA GLU A 703 -2.30 -2.52 7.62
C GLU A 703 -1.16 -1.85 6.84
N TRP A 704 0.02 -2.46 6.79
CA TRP A 704 1.16 -1.96 6.03
C TRP A 704 2.20 -3.05 5.74
N VAL A 705 3.06 -2.79 4.76
CA VAL A 705 4.15 -3.67 4.32
C VAL A 705 5.49 -2.96 4.55
N PRO A 706 6.56 -3.65 5.03
CA PRO A 706 7.88 -3.04 5.20
C PRO A 706 8.36 -2.34 3.92
N ALA A 707 8.95 -1.14 4.05
CA ALA A 707 9.21 -0.28 2.89
C ALA A 707 10.17 -0.91 1.88
N ALA A 708 11.22 -1.58 2.33
CA ALA A 708 12.17 -2.29 1.47
C ALA A 708 11.50 -3.46 0.73
N VAL A 709 10.49 -4.11 1.33
CA VAL A 709 9.69 -5.15 0.68
C VAL A 709 8.88 -4.55 -0.46
N THR A 710 8.12 -3.48 -0.21
CA THR A 710 7.37 -2.76 -1.23
C THR A 710 8.26 -2.19 -2.34
N ALA A 711 9.44 -1.67 -1.99
CA ALA A 711 10.39 -1.13 -2.96
C ALA A 711 11.07 -2.19 -3.84
N SER A 712 11.01 -3.47 -3.45
CA SER A 712 11.67 -4.55 -4.17
C SER A 712 10.96 -4.97 -5.46
N ASP A 713 9.64 -4.73 -5.56
CA ASP A 713 8.80 -5.00 -6.74
C ASP A 713 7.49 -4.19 -6.64
N ALA A 714 7.20 -3.34 -7.63
CA ALA A 714 6.04 -2.44 -7.61
C ALA A 714 4.68 -3.15 -7.81
N ASP A 715 4.70 -4.32 -8.45
CA ASP A 715 3.51 -5.11 -8.81
C ASP A 715 3.25 -6.24 -7.82
N MET A 716 4.14 -6.45 -6.84
CA MET A 716 3.94 -7.42 -5.78
C MET A 716 2.75 -7.02 -4.89
N ARG A 717 1.96 -8.03 -4.51
CA ARG A 717 0.86 -7.90 -3.56
C ARG A 717 0.99 -8.96 -2.47
N ILE A 718 0.67 -8.58 -1.24
CA ILE A 718 0.64 -9.48 -0.09
C ILE A 718 -0.73 -9.31 0.54
N TYR A 719 -1.51 -10.38 0.57
CA TYR A 719 -2.82 -10.39 1.22
C TYR A 719 -2.72 -11.13 2.53
N THR A 720 -3.31 -10.55 3.57
CA THR A 720 -3.13 -11.03 4.93
C THR A 720 -4.40 -11.72 5.41
N GLN A 721 -4.26 -12.89 6.03
CA GLN A 721 -5.27 -13.41 6.95
C GLN A 721 -4.80 -13.12 8.37
N TYR A 722 -5.72 -12.75 9.25
CA TYR A 722 -5.42 -12.42 10.63
C TYR A 722 -6.58 -12.82 11.55
N GLU A 723 -6.23 -13.33 12.73
CA GLU A 723 -7.17 -13.57 13.82
C GLU A 723 -6.57 -13.07 15.14
N ASP A 724 -7.34 -12.27 15.89
CA ASP A 724 -6.98 -11.84 17.24
C ASP A 724 -7.46 -12.86 18.29
N THR A 725 -7.02 -12.68 19.52
CA THR A 725 -7.49 -13.42 20.70
C THR A 725 -8.77 -12.85 21.30
N THR A 726 -9.04 -11.55 21.11
CA THR A 726 -10.27 -10.91 21.59
C THR A 726 -11.26 -10.83 20.44
N VAL A 727 -12.17 -11.79 20.39
CA VAL A 727 -13.16 -11.95 19.30
C VAL A 727 -14.55 -12.24 19.84
N ARG A 728 -15.57 -11.79 19.13
CA ARG A 728 -16.92 -12.34 19.14
C ARG A 728 -17.23 -12.80 17.73
N THR A 729 -17.24 -14.11 17.55
CA THR A 729 -17.71 -14.76 16.32
C THR A 729 -19.20 -14.54 16.20
N MET A 730 -19.58 -13.81 15.16
CA MET A 730 -20.96 -13.64 14.74
C MET A 730 -21.42 -14.84 13.93
N ASP A 731 -20.59 -15.27 12.99
CA ASP A 731 -20.78 -16.50 12.23
C ASP A 731 -19.42 -17.09 11.84
N ASP A 732 -19.18 -18.35 12.20
CA ASP A 732 -18.03 -19.15 11.77
C ASP A 732 -18.40 -20.23 10.76
N PHE A 733 -19.70 -20.47 10.54
CA PHE A 733 -20.20 -21.51 9.64
C PHE A 733 -19.76 -22.93 9.99
N GLU A 734 -19.08 -23.20 11.11
CA GLU A 734 -18.52 -24.53 11.43
C GLU A 734 -19.56 -25.54 11.95
N GLY A 735 -20.85 -25.19 11.90
CA GLY A 735 -21.97 -26.01 12.32
C GLY A 735 -22.32 -27.14 11.34
N ALA A 736 -23.40 -27.87 11.63
CA ALA A 736 -23.89 -28.90 10.72
C ALA A 736 -24.52 -28.27 9.47
N HIS A 737 -24.09 -28.69 8.28
CA HIS A 737 -24.56 -28.13 7.02
C HIS A 737 -25.84 -28.80 6.49
N SER A 738 -26.79 -27.97 6.09
CA SER A 738 -28.05 -28.30 5.46
C SER A 738 -28.41 -27.20 4.46
N ALA A 739 -29.42 -27.41 3.62
CA ALA A 739 -29.87 -26.40 2.66
C ALA A 739 -30.36 -25.08 3.29
N THR A 740 -30.58 -25.06 4.61
CA THR A 740 -31.07 -23.91 5.37
C THR A 740 -30.11 -23.45 6.47
N SER A 741 -28.91 -24.05 6.60
CA SER A 741 -27.98 -23.68 7.68
C SER A 741 -27.56 -22.21 7.60
N TRP A 742 -27.35 -21.70 6.38
CA TRP A 742 -27.01 -20.31 6.11
C TRP A 742 -28.00 -19.26 6.67
N GLN A 743 -29.22 -19.68 7.03
CA GLN A 743 -30.29 -18.80 7.53
C GLN A 743 -30.18 -18.50 9.03
N SER A 744 -29.19 -19.07 9.73
CA SER A 744 -28.95 -18.83 11.15
C SER A 744 -27.46 -18.72 11.41
N SER A 745 -27.04 -17.64 12.08
CA SER A 745 -25.65 -17.44 12.45
C SER A 745 -25.24 -18.18 13.72
N THR A 746 -23.94 -18.34 13.96
CA THR A 746 -23.37 -18.94 15.20
C THR A 746 -23.90 -18.32 16.48
N ILE A 747 -24.19 -17.01 16.49
CA ILE A 747 -24.77 -16.32 17.66
C ILE A 747 -26.29 -16.49 17.81
N GLY A 748 -26.94 -17.30 16.95
CA GLY A 748 -28.37 -17.56 16.96
C GLY A 748 -29.21 -16.45 16.32
N GLY A 749 -28.61 -15.65 15.45
CA GLY A 749 -29.28 -14.59 14.68
C GLY A 749 -29.86 -15.11 13.38
N ALA A 750 -31.03 -14.61 12.98
CA ALA A 750 -31.57 -14.92 11.65
C ALA A 750 -30.75 -14.23 10.55
N VAL A 751 -30.49 -14.95 9.46
CA VAL A 751 -29.80 -14.46 8.27
C VAL A 751 -30.76 -14.51 7.08
N SER A 752 -30.84 -13.43 6.32
CA SER A 752 -31.72 -13.31 5.16
C SER A 752 -31.03 -12.64 4.00
N GLN A 753 -31.44 -12.97 2.77
CA GLN A 753 -30.97 -12.31 1.56
C GLN A 753 -32.10 -11.54 0.87
N SER A 754 -31.74 -10.52 0.12
CA SER A 754 -32.64 -9.82 -0.80
C SER A 754 -32.00 -9.68 -2.17
N GLY A 755 -32.74 -10.04 -3.22
CA GLY A 755 -32.33 -9.84 -4.62
C GLY A 755 -31.39 -10.90 -5.21
N LEU A 756 -30.70 -11.69 -4.38
CA LEU A 756 -29.69 -12.64 -4.87
C LEU A 756 -30.31 -13.64 -5.87
N PRO A 757 -29.62 -13.95 -6.98
CA PRO A 757 -30.12 -14.85 -8.02
C PRO A 757 -30.22 -16.31 -7.58
N ALA A 758 -29.66 -16.68 -6.43
CA ALA A 758 -29.83 -17.95 -5.77
C ALA A 758 -29.61 -17.80 -4.26
N ASN A 759 -30.14 -18.74 -3.46
CA ASN A 759 -29.82 -18.78 -2.04
C ASN A 759 -28.32 -19.04 -1.83
N PRO A 760 -27.70 -18.40 -0.83
CA PRO A 760 -26.34 -18.73 -0.40
C PRO A 760 -26.17 -20.22 -0.10
N GLN A 761 -24.95 -20.74 -0.30
CA GLN A 761 -24.57 -22.11 0.04
C GLN A 761 -23.59 -22.07 1.21
N GLU A 762 -23.89 -22.84 2.26
CA GLU A 762 -22.98 -23.03 3.40
C GLU A 762 -22.50 -24.47 3.44
N ASN A 763 -21.18 -24.66 3.46
CA ASN A 763 -20.53 -25.97 3.58
C ASN A 763 -19.02 -25.78 3.84
N ASP A 764 -18.28 -26.89 3.96
CA ASP A 764 -16.82 -26.91 3.81
C ASP A 764 -16.41 -26.15 2.54
N LEU A 765 -15.56 -25.13 2.66
CA LEU A 765 -15.19 -24.26 1.52
C LEU A 765 -14.60 -25.07 0.36
N ARG A 766 -13.72 -26.03 0.67
CA ARG A 766 -13.10 -26.92 -0.32
C ARG A 766 -14.10 -27.84 -1.04
N SER A 767 -15.25 -28.12 -0.42
CA SER A 767 -16.32 -28.89 -1.03
C SER A 767 -17.16 -28.05 -1.99
N MET A 768 -17.33 -26.75 -1.73
CA MET A 768 -18.06 -25.82 -2.60
C MET A 768 -17.20 -25.26 -3.73
N ASP A 769 -15.92 -25.02 -3.46
CA ASP A 769 -14.92 -24.57 -4.41
C ASP A 769 -13.69 -25.48 -4.39
N SER A 770 -13.49 -26.21 -5.48
CA SER A 770 -12.30 -27.05 -5.67
C SER A 770 -10.99 -26.28 -5.81
N GLN A 771 -11.01 -24.94 -5.76
CA GLN A 771 -9.85 -24.06 -5.71
C GLN A 771 -9.62 -23.44 -4.32
N SER A 772 -10.53 -23.64 -3.36
CA SER A 772 -10.33 -23.15 -2.01
C SER A 772 -9.30 -24.01 -1.25
N PRO A 773 -8.20 -23.41 -0.74
CA PRO A 773 -7.21 -24.13 0.04
C PRO A 773 -7.62 -24.35 1.50
N HIS A 774 -8.77 -23.82 1.91
CA HIS A 774 -9.21 -23.79 3.31
C HIS A 774 -9.89 -25.10 3.73
N LEU A 775 -9.71 -25.47 4.99
CA LEU A 775 -10.44 -26.58 5.63
C LEU A 775 -11.67 -26.11 6.39
N THR A 776 -11.80 -24.81 6.63
CA THR A 776 -12.96 -24.24 7.30
C THR A 776 -14.19 -24.29 6.41
N ALA A 777 -15.35 -24.24 7.06
CA ALA A 777 -16.60 -23.99 6.39
C ALA A 777 -16.77 -22.50 6.10
N GLY A 778 -17.71 -22.18 5.22
CA GLY A 778 -18.02 -20.80 4.90
C GLY A 778 -19.27 -20.68 4.06
N LEU A 779 -19.51 -19.46 3.59
CA LEU A 779 -20.67 -19.09 2.80
C LEU A 779 -20.25 -18.70 1.38
N LEU A 780 -20.72 -19.43 0.38
CA LEU A 780 -20.60 -19.10 -1.03
C LEU A 780 -21.87 -18.38 -1.50
N LEU A 781 -21.72 -17.18 -2.07
CA LEU A 781 -22.83 -16.40 -2.60
C LEU A 781 -22.48 -15.71 -3.91
N ARG A 782 -23.52 -15.40 -4.70
CA ARG A 782 -23.44 -14.71 -5.99
C ARG A 782 -24.48 -13.60 -6.04
N TRP A 783 -24.12 -12.46 -6.63
CA TRP A 783 -25.05 -11.35 -6.91
C TRP A 783 -25.02 -10.97 -8.40
N ASP A 784 -26.11 -10.41 -8.89
CA ASP A 784 -26.23 -9.86 -10.25
C ASP A 784 -27.01 -8.53 -10.34
N GLY A 785 -27.35 -7.95 -9.18
CA GLY A 785 -27.86 -6.58 -9.05
C GLY A 785 -27.14 -5.77 -7.98
N THR A 786 -27.04 -4.45 -8.18
CA THR A 786 -26.44 -3.52 -7.20
C THR A 786 -27.35 -3.20 -6.00
N THR A 787 -28.52 -3.83 -5.93
CA THR A 787 -29.46 -3.75 -4.80
C THR A 787 -29.46 -5.03 -3.95
N ASP A 788 -28.64 -6.01 -4.32
CA ASP A 788 -28.58 -7.30 -3.65
C ASP A 788 -27.91 -7.15 -2.29
N SER A 789 -28.37 -7.92 -1.31
CA SER A 789 -27.84 -7.86 0.06
C SER A 789 -27.99 -9.17 0.84
N LEU A 790 -27.16 -9.30 1.89
CA LEU A 790 -27.19 -10.35 2.89
C LEU A 790 -27.19 -9.73 4.30
N ASP A 791 -28.27 -9.93 5.04
CA ASP A 791 -28.53 -9.33 6.35
C ASP A 791 -28.43 -10.36 7.46
N TYR A 792 -27.72 -10.01 8.52
CA TYR A 792 -27.63 -10.78 9.74
C TYR A 792 -28.26 -10.02 10.91
N THR A 793 -29.20 -10.66 11.59
CA THR A 793 -29.81 -10.13 12.82
C THR A 793 -28.91 -10.43 14.02
N ILE A 794 -28.70 -9.46 14.91
CA ILE A 794 -27.95 -9.64 16.15
C ILE A 794 -28.94 -9.75 17.33
N PRO A 795 -29.01 -10.92 18.00
CA PRO A 795 -29.89 -11.13 19.15
C PRO A 795 -29.58 -10.17 20.32
N ALA A 796 -30.60 -9.82 21.12
CA ALA A 796 -30.50 -8.80 22.17
C ALA A 796 -29.28 -8.94 23.12
N GLY A 797 -28.91 -10.17 23.50
CA GLY A 797 -27.76 -10.42 24.38
C GLY A 797 -26.38 -10.28 23.71
N GLN A 798 -26.32 -10.01 22.40
CA GLN A 798 -25.10 -9.97 21.60
C GLN A 798 -24.88 -8.61 20.91
N ARG A 799 -25.73 -7.61 21.21
CA ARG A 799 -25.77 -6.32 20.50
C ARG A 799 -24.70 -5.31 20.91
N ASP A 800 -24.16 -5.43 22.12
CA ASP A 800 -23.09 -4.55 22.59
C ASP A 800 -21.74 -5.02 22.02
N VAL A 801 -21.26 -4.27 21.05
CA VAL A 801 -19.98 -4.49 20.37
C VAL A 801 -18.98 -3.36 20.64
N SER A 802 -19.30 -2.47 21.57
CA SER A 802 -18.47 -1.31 21.92
C SER A 802 -17.10 -1.67 22.52
N GLY A 803 -16.95 -2.90 23.02
CA GLY A 803 -15.69 -3.44 23.55
C GLY A 803 -14.69 -3.93 22.48
N TYR A 804 -15.04 -3.84 21.19
CA TYR A 804 -14.19 -4.28 20.08
C TYR A 804 -13.62 -3.09 19.29
N GLN A 805 -12.53 -3.29 18.55
CA GLN A 805 -11.91 -2.25 17.71
C GLN A 805 -12.38 -2.29 16.25
N ALA A 806 -12.76 -3.46 15.74
CA ALA A 806 -13.12 -3.67 14.35
C ALA A 806 -14.23 -4.72 14.19
N VAL A 807 -14.92 -4.64 13.05
CA VAL A 807 -15.62 -5.77 12.47
C VAL A 807 -14.73 -6.36 11.37
N SER A 808 -14.56 -7.68 11.37
CA SER A 808 -13.71 -8.40 10.43
C SER A 808 -14.40 -9.63 9.86
N PHE A 809 -13.98 -10.04 8.67
CA PHE A 809 -14.39 -11.30 8.05
C PHE A 809 -13.33 -11.73 7.05
N ARG A 810 -13.22 -13.04 6.81
CA ARG A 810 -12.42 -13.60 5.73
C ARG A 810 -13.23 -13.62 4.45
N ILE A 811 -12.60 -13.27 3.32
CA ILE A 811 -13.25 -13.23 2.02
C ILE A 811 -12.29 -13.63 0.89
N SER A 812 -12.82 -14.31 -0.13
CA SER A 812 -12.14 -14.59 -1.40
C SER A 812 -13.10 -14.41 -2.56
N GLN A 813 -12.57 -14.08 -3.74
CA GLN A 813 -13.32 -14.30 -4.98
C GLN A 813 -13.23 -15.77 -5.37
N LYS A 814 -14.36 -16.37 -5.74
CA LYS A 814 -14.37 -17.72 -6.29
C LYS A 814 -13.62 -17.75 -7.63
N VAL A 815 -12.65 -18.64 -7.75
CA VAL A 815 -11.90 -18.86 -8.98
C VAL A 815 -12.80 -19.42 -10.08
N ASN A 816 -12.56 -19.01 -11.33
CA ASN A 816 -13.33 -19.42 -12.52
C ASN A 816 -14.83 -19.08 -12.49
N SER A 817 -15.25 -18.11 -11.67
CA SER A 817 -16.61 -17.59 -11.75
C SER A 817 -16.80 -16.66 -12.95
N ALA A 818 -17.87 -16.89 -13.73
CA ALA A 818 -18.27 -15.97 -14.80
C ALA A 818 -18.83 -14.63 -14.28
N SER A 819 -19.22 -14.57 -12.99
CA SER A 819 -19.70 -13.36 -12.35
C SER A 819 -18.57 -12.44 -11.89
N ASN A 820 -17.34 -12.95 -11.79
CA ASN A 820 -16.14 -12.18 -11.45
C ASN A 820 -15.41 -11.78 -12.74
N PRO A 821 -15.37 -10.49 -13.10
CA PRO A 821 -14.62 -10.04 -14.27
C PRO A 821 -13.13 -10.37 -14.12
N ALA A 822 -12.53 -10.93 -15.18
CA ALA A 822 -11.14 -11.35 -15.14
C ALA A 822 -10.18 -10.19 -14.80
N ASN A 823 -9.23 -10.45 -13.90
CA ASN A 823 -8.24 -9.48 -13.42
C ASN A 823 -8.84 -8.23 -12.78
N MET A 824 -10.04 -8.32 -12.20
CA MET A 824 -10.66 -7.23 -11.47
C MET A 824 -10.91 -7.59 -10.01
N VAL A 825 -10.62 -6.63 -9.13
CA VAL A 825 -10.98 -6.69 -7.72
C VAL A 825 -12.50 -6.59 -7.56
N GLN A 826 -13.02 -7.21 -6.50
CA GLN A 826 -14.40 -7.02 -6.08
C GLN A 826 -14.51 -5.92 -5.03
N ASP A 827 -15.72 -5.39 -4.85
CA ASP A 827 -16.00 -4.33 -3.87
C ASP A 827 -17.47 -4.43 -3.43
N LEU A 828 -17.71 -4.10 -2.16
CA LEU A 828 -19.03 -4.11 -1.53
C LEU A 828 -19.03 -3.16 -0.33
N ARG A 829 -20.21 -2.92 0.26
CA ARG A 829 -20.32 -2.17 1.51
C ARG A 829 -20.73 -3.06 2.68
N LEU A 830 -20.15 -2.78 3.86
CA LEU A 830 -20.61 -3.36 5.12
C LEU A 830 -21.39 -2.32 5.92
N THR A 831 -22.59 -2.70 6.33
CA THR A 831 -23.52 -1.82 7.04
C THR A 831 -23.76 -2.32 8.46
N LEU A 832 -23.72 -1.42 9.44
CA LEU A 832 -24.23 -1.68 10.79
C LEU A 832 -25.42 -0.77 11.05
N THR A 833 -26.45 -1.32 11.70
CA THR A 833 -27.66 -0.60 12.12
C THR A 833 -27.92 -0.83 13.59
N ASP A 834 -28.19 0.24 14.34
CA ASP A 834 -28.55 0.18 15.76
C ASP A 834 -30.07 0.07 16.01
N ALA A 835 -30.45 -0.16 17.26
CA ALA A 835 -31.85 -0.28 17.66
C ALA A 835 -32.64 1.05 17.57
N GLY A 836 -31.95 2.18 17.47
CA GLY A 836 -32.54 3.49 17.20
C GLY A 836 -32.86 3.71 15.72
N GLY A 837 -32.37 2.83 14.83
CA GLY A 837 -32.54 2.92 13.39
C GLY A 837 -31.44 3.71 12.68
N HIS A 838 -30.39 4.15 13.40
CA HIS A 838 -29.24 4.77 12.74
C HIS A 838 -28.41 3.70 12.05
N SER A 839 -27.92 4.02 10.84
CA SER A 839 -27.20 3.08 10.01
C SER A 839 -26.08 3.77 9.23
N ARG A 840 -24.96 3.07 9.04
CA ARG A 840 -23.85 3.54 8.19
C ARG A 840 -23.33 2.41 7.32
N GLN A 841 -23.06 2.73 6.05
CA GLN A 841 -22.50 1.80 5.08
C GLN A 841 -21.06 2.17 4.73
N ILE A 842 -20.12 1.25 4.92
CA ILE A 842 -18.69 1.46 4.72
C ILE A 842 -18.23 0.74 3.46
N ARG A 843 -17.64 1.46 2.50
CA ARG A 843 -17.07 0.89 1.27
C ARG A 843 -15.72 0.23 1.54
N ILE A 844 -15.61 -1.06 1.22
CA ILE A 844 -14.40 -1.85 1.50
C ILE A 844 -13.20 -1.36 0.71
N SER A 845 -13.34 -1.06 -0.59
CA SER A 845 -12.21 -0.61 -1.43
C SER A 845 -11.53 0.69 -0.99
N LYS A 846 -12.06 1.38 0.02
CA LYS A 846 -11.45 2.56 0.64
C LYS A 846 -10.58 2.24 1.84
N LEU A 847 -10.61 1.01 2.33
CA LEU A 847 -9.86 0.52 3.48
C LEU A 847 -8.99 -0.69 3.13
N ASP A 848 -9.49 -1.58 2.27
CA ASP A 848 -8.86 -2.85 1.93
C ASP A 848 -9.26 -3.31 0.51
N GLU A 849 -8.72 -4.40 0.01
CA GLU A 849 -8.99 -4.94 -1.32
C GLU A 849 -9.56 -6.37 -1.23
N ILE A 850 -10.58 -6.69 -2.03
CA ILE A 850 -11.02 -8.07 -2.26
C ILE A 850 -10.36 -8.55 -3.56
N PRO A 851 -9.20 -9.24 -3.46
CA PRO A 851 -8.31 -9.40 -4.59
C PRO A 851 -8.86 -10.38 -5.62
N TYR A 852 -8.47 -10.16 -6.88
CA TYR A 852 -8.62 -11.21 -7.88
C TYR A 852 -7.60 -12.33 -7.58
N PRO A 853 -7.95 -13.62 -7.72
CA PRO A 853 -7.04 -14.72 -7.47
C PRO A 853 -5.81 -14.64 -8.38
N HIS A 854 -4.63 -14.94 -7.84
CA HIS A 854 -3.41 -15.00 -8.65
C HIS A 854 -3.48 -16.16 -9.65
N VAL A 855 -3.63 -15.83 -10.93
CA VAL A 855 -3.73 -16.83 -12.01
C VAL A 855 -2.41 -17.56 -12.20
N ARG A 856 -2.50 -18.89 -12.30
CA ARG A 856 -1.39 -19.81 -12.58
C ARG A 856 -1.49 -20.34 -14.00
N GLY A 857 -0.37 -20.73 -14.58
CA GLY A 857 -0.34 -21.45 -15.86
C GLY A 857 -1.04 -22.81 -15.81
N VAL A 858 -1.18 -23.41 -14.63
CA VAL A 858 -1.98 -24.62 -14.39
C VAL A 858 -3.21 -24.27 -13.55
N ALA A 859 -4.39 -24.44 -14.13
CA ALA A 859 -5.66 -24.02 -13.51
C ALA A 859 -5.86 -24.59 -12.10
N SER A 860 -5.54 -25.87 -11.85
CA SER A 860 -5.75 -26.53 -10.56
C SER A 860 -4.83 -26.04 -9.43
N LEU A 861 -3.85 -25.18 -9.73
CA LEU A 861 -2.94 -24.59 -8.73
C LEU A 861 -3.34 -23.17 -8.35
N VAL A 862 -4.32 -22.59 -9.04
CA VAL A 862 -4.92 -21.31 -8.64
C VAL A 862 -5.65 -21.51 -7.31
N LYS A 863 -5.63 -20.50 -6.45
CA LYS A 863 -6.25 -20.60 -5.11
C LYS A 863 -7.27 -19.51 -4.93
N SER A 864 -8.46 -19.87 -4.48
CA SER A 864 -9.41 -18.96 -3.82
C SER A 864 -8.92 -18.73 -2.38
N ALA A 865 -7.71 -18.19 -2.23
CA ALA A 865 -7.12 -17.94 -0.93
C ALA A 865 -7.82 -16.74 -0.29
N MET A 866 -8.35 -16.92 0.93
CA MET A 866 -9.00 -15.85 1.65
C MET A 866 -8.01 -14.80 2.14
N CYS A 867 -8.50 -13.57 2.29
CA CYS A 867 -7.87 -12.50 3.05
C CYS A 867 -8.84 -11.98 4.11
N THR A 868 -8.32 -11.38 5.18
CA THR A 868 -9.12 -10.75 6.23
C THR A 868 -9.38 -9.30 5.87
N ILE A 869 -10.65 -8.92 5.70
CA ILE A 869 -11.05 -7.51 5.69
C ILE A 869 -11.29 -7.08 7.12
N ARG A 870 -10.75 -5.91 7.51
CA ARG A 870 -10.91 -5.37 8.87
C ARG A 870 -11.38 -3.92 8.81
N ILE A 871 -12.62 -3.67 9.20
CA ILE A 871 -13.22 -2.33 9.21
C ILE A 871 -13.25 -1.81 10.65
N PRO A 872 -12.55 -0.70 10.97
CA PRO A 872 -12.58 -0.11 12.30
C PRO A 872 -14.01 0.24 12.73
N LEU A 873 -14.42 -0.14 13.94
CA LEU A 873 -15.73 0.22 14.49
C LEU A 873 -15.89 1.73 14.70
N SER A 874 -14.77 2.46 14.78
CA SER A 874 -14.76 3.92 14.75
C SER A 874 -15.45 4.47 13.49
N ALA A 875 -15.40 3.79 12.33
CA ALA A 875 -16.09 4.25 11.12
C ALA A 875 -17.62 4.37 11.29
N TYR A 876 -18.20 3.60 12.21
CA TYR A 876 -19.63 3.60 12.49
C TYR A 876 -20.03 4.61 13.58
N SER A 877 -19.10 5.00 14.46
CA SER A 877 -19.38 5.82 15.65
C SER A 877 -18.73 7.21 15.63
N ILE A 878 -17.70 7.42 14.81
CA ILE A 878 -17.00 8.72 14.72
C ILE A 878 -17.91 9.80 14.14
N HIS A 879 -17.73 11.06 14.52
CA HIS A 879 -18.50 12.15 13.93
C HIS A 879 -18.27 12.22 12.41
N CYS A 880 -19.35 12.33 11.64
CA CYS A 880 -19.32 12.42 10.19
C CYS A 880 -20.49 13.29 9.74
N TYR A 881 -20.21 14.30 8.91
CA TYR A 881 -21.24 15.20 8.43
C TYR A 881 -22.29 14.45 7.58
N ASN A 882 -23.58 14.83 7.69
CA ASN A 882 -24.75 14.26 6.99
C ASN A 882 -25.16 12.81 7.33
N VAL A 883 -24.51 12.13 8.27
CA VAL A 883 -24.88 10.75 8.66
C VAL A 883 -24.82 10.54 10.17
N ASP A 884 -25.88 9.94 10.71
CA ASP A 884 -25.98 9.66 12.14
C ASP A 884 -24.93 8.65 12.60
N GLN A 885 -24.48 8.77 13.85
CA GLN A 885 -23.61 7.79 14.49
C GLN A 885 -24.41 6.54 14.84
N VAL A 886 -23.79 5.38 14.68
CA VAL A 886 -24.36 4.10 15.12
C VAL A 886 -23.99 3.88 16.59
N ASP A 887 -24.99 3.60 17.43
CA ASP A 887 -24.78 3.18 18.82
C ASP A 887 -24.21 1.75 18.87
N LEU A 888 -22.90 1.65 19.09
CA LEU A 888 -22.19 0.38 19.19
C LEU A 888 -22.59 -0.46 20.42
N THR A 889 -23.33 0.09 21.38
CA THR A 889 -23.83 -0.67 22.54
C THR A 889 -25.09 -1.46 22.22
N ASN A 890 -25.73 -1.21 21.07
CA ASN A 890 -27.02 -1.81 20.72
C ASN A 890 -27.19 -2.02 19.20
N VAL A 891 -26.21 -2.65 18.55
CA VAL A 891 -26.25 -2.98 17.11
C VAL A 891 -27.23 -4.14 16.88
N THR A 892 -28.22 -3.95 16.00
CA THR A 892 -29.25 -4.96 15.71
C THR A 892 -28.99 -5.74 14.44
N THR A 893 -28.25 -5.16 13.50
CA THR A 893 -28.07 -5.74 12.16
C THR A 893 -26.67 -5.45 11.63
N LEU A 894 -26.05 -6.47 11.03
CA LEU A 894 -24.90 -6.36 10.15
C LEU A 894 -25.32 -6.79 8.75
N SER A 895 -24.99 -6.02 7.72
CA SER A 895 -25.45 -6.27 6.35
C SER A 895 -24.34 -6.10 5.33
N PHE A 896 -24.17 -7.10 4.45
CA PHE A 896 -23.36 -7.01 3.24
C PHE A 896 -24.23 -6.47 2.11
N GLN A 897 -23.82 -5.34 1.53
CA GLN A 897 -24.51 -4.65 0.45
C GLN A 897 -23.66 -4.75 -0.82
N PHE A 898 -24.15 -5.44 -1.85
CA PHE A 898 -23.42 -5.70 -3.09
C PHE A 898 -23.59 -4.56 -4.11
N SER A 899 -23.41 -3.32 -3.66
CA SER A 899 -23.77 -2.10 -4.41
C SER A 899 -22.69 -1.57 -5.36
N GLU A 900 -21.42 -1.97 -5.17
CA GLU A 900 -20.28 -1.34 -5.85
C GLU A 900 -19.91 -1.99 -7.18
N LYS A 901 -20.33 -3.24 -7.39
CA LYS A 901 -20.07 -4.03 -8.61
C LYS A 901 -21.37 -4.68 -9.06
N ALA A 902 -21.63 -4.68 -10.37
CA ALA A 902 -22.88 -5.19 -10.92
C ALA A 902 -23.05 -6.71 -10.73
N THR A 903 -21.95 -7.46 -10.72
CA THR A 903 -21.94 -8.92 -10.54
C THR A 903 -20.74 -9.35 -9.72
N GLY A 904 -20.88 -10.47 -9.04
CA GLY A 904 -19.76 -11.16 -8.40
C GLY A 904 -20.16 -12.45 -7.73
N GLU A 905 -19.14 -13.25 -7.39
CA GLU A 905 -19.28 -14.50 -6.64
C GLU A 905 -18.11 -14.63 -5.67
N ILE A 906 -18.41 -14.68 -4.37
CA ILE A 906 -17.42 -14.65 -3.28
C ILE A 906 -17.69 -15.75 -2.27
N GLU A 907 -16.65 -16.07 -1.52
CA GLU A 907 -16.71 -16.92 -0.33
C GLU A 907 -16.48 -16.03 0.90
N ILE A 908 -17.27 -16.20 1.97
CA ILE A 908 -17.14 -15.46 3.24
C ILE A 908 -17.00 -16.47 4.39
N ASP A 909 -16.16 -16.16 5.36
CA ASP A 909 -15.96 -16.97 6.58
C ASP A 909 -15.63 -16.03 7.76
N SER A 910 -15.85 -16.50 8.99
CA SER A 910 -15.30 -15.91 10.22
C SER A 910 -15.71 -14.45 10.42
N ILE A 911 -17.01 -14.18 10.33
CA ILE A 911 -17.58 -12.85 10.58
C ILE A 911 -17.47 -12.58 12.08
N GLN A 912 -16.75 -11.54 12.47
CA GLN A 912 -16.32 -11.30 13.84
C GLN A 912 -16.34 -9.82 14.21
N PHE A 913 -16.62 -9.52 15.48
CA PHE A 913 -16.16 -8.29 16.13
C PHE A 913 -14.87 -8.60 16.89
N THR A 914 -13.83 -7.77 16.76
CA THR A 914 -12.46 -8.14 17.15
C THR A 914 -11.59 -6.92 17.52
N ASN A 915 -10.47 -7.13 18.24
CA ASN A 915 -9.50 -6.09 18.62
C ASN A 915 -8.27 -6.04 17.72
#